data_AF-A0AAJ0DHR4-F1
#
_entry.id   AF-A0AAJ0DHR4-F1
#
_cell.length_a   1.000
_cell.length_b   1.000
_cell.length_c   1.000
_cell.angle_alpha   90.00
_cell.angle_beta   90.00
_cell.angle_gamma   90.00
#
_symmetry.space_group_name_H-M   'P 1'
#
loop_
_entity.id
_entity.type
_entity.pdbx_description
1 polymer ?
#
loop_
_entity_poly.entity_id
_entity_poly.type
_entity_poly.pdbx_seq_one_letter_code
_entity_poly.pdbx_strand_id
1 'polypeptide(L)'
;MARSALLLTLFISLFASSFASKDVPFFGVQDSILTPYDTHDELARGAMRYVGPEIQALNDLDAVEAPPNTHKHVKRYGSGKPYWMSQIKRQGKVAYGNSSFVIWRNVRDYGAKGDGVTDDTYAINNATADGNRCGLGCDSQTTTPAIVYFPPGTYMVSTPLIQYYYTQFIGDANNLPVIQALPNFFGIGLFDSDVYLPFGYNWYTNQNNFWRQIRNFVLDITLVDPQRAIHCIHWQVAQATSLQNLVMNMVIGNLGDKNQQQGIFMDNGSGGLLEDIIINGGQVGFFAGNQQFTCRNLTFNYCETAIFQNWNWVFLYKDLEINNCAVGIDLSQGDLVPATGSVIIQDSVLNNVQYGIITSFSRNSTPSSAGTLVLDHVNFKNTNPALQYKNNTVLLTGNRLVESFIQGSAYSAYEDTAEINGLTCYQATASYSRMQGEVKPPPKPASLLDANGNFLARGRPQYEGVPVEKFKSSFDFGCHGDGLQDDTANVQNFLNSIAPDEIAYFDHGAYLIRDTIQIPNNIKIQGEIWPLLMIDGSSPVWQNEMAPVPAFRVGFPGDTGTTEIVDIVFETRGPAPGAILMEWNLAGTSPGSTGMWDTHWRIGGSNGTLLQSDLCTKKPNVAHDANATCWAAHTLLHLTHTASLMMSNNWGWVADHELDLFDHNQIDLYNGRGLLIESQGPVWIYGSSFEHSMLYNYNIANAKDIYMGVIQSETAYMQNNPNALSTWKINPKYSDPSFSECYQATCYKTFGLRFFNSTYIFNYGAGLYSFFNNYDQGCLITENCQTLMVSLEQSEAIYLYALNTKAAMNMVEVDGVALVPQSPNPNGFCQTVAVFEYP
;
A
#
# COMPACT_ATOMS: atom_id res chain seq x y z
N MET A 1 36.71 -13.35 60.29
CA MET A 1 37.69 -14.39 60.70
C MET A 1 38.68 -14.60 59.56
N ALA A 2 39.84 -15.22 59.79
CA ALA A 2 41.04 -15.02 58.95
C ALA A 2 41.24 -16.04 57.80
N ARG A 3 41.77 -15.51 56.68
CA ARG A 3 42.73 -16.10 55.70
C ARG A 3 42.50 -17.50 55.10
N SER A 4 42.71 -17.62 53.78
CA SER A 4 43.80 -18.44 53.17
C SER A 4 43.93 -18.26 51.64
N ALA A 5 45.11 -18.61 51.08
CA ALA A 5 45.54 -18.62 49.65
C ALA A 5 45.56 -17.24 48.93
N LEU A 6 46.67 -16.56 48.58
CA LEU A 6 48.08 -16.90 48.22
C LEU A 6 48.22 -17.54 46.80
N LEU A 7 48.59 -16.75 45.77
CA LEU A 7 49.94 -16.59 45.13
C LEU A 7 50.35 -17.75 44.17
N LEU A 8 51.11 -17.57 43.07
CA LEU A 8 51.62 -16.40 42.33
C LEU A 8 52.02 -16.84 40.88
N THR A 9 52.08 -15.88 39.95
CA THR A 9 52.59 -15.95 38.55
C THR A 9 54.07 -16.35 38.40
N LEU A 10 54.46 -16.95 37.25
CA LEU A 10 55.27 -16.37 36.14
C LEU A 10 55.99 -17.44 35.27
N PHE A 11 55.95 -17.34 33.92
CA PHE A 11 57.13 -17.32 32.99
C PHE A 11 56.69 -17.28 31.49
N ILE A 12 57.62 -16.95 30.59
CA ILE A 12 57.36 -16.25 29.29
C ILE A 12 58.06 -16.90 28.07
N SER A 13 57.26 -17.15 27.01
CA SER A 13 57.53 -17.11 25.54
C SER A 13 58.57 -17.97 24.79
N LEU A 14 58.19 -18.27 23.52
CA LEU A 14 58.94 -18.75 22.32
C LEU A 14 59.14 -20.29 22.25
N PHE A 15 59.07 -21.00 21.11
CA PHE A 15 58.81 -20.74 19.65
C PHE A 15 58.24 -22.08 19.04
N ALA A 16 57.61 -22.23 17.86
CA ALA A 16 57.11 -21.35 16.78
C ALA A 16 56.06 -22.10 15.87
N SER A 17 55.39 -21.35 14.97
CA SER A 17 54.79 -21.76 13.66
C SER A 17 53.85 -22.98 13.52
N SER A 18 52.55 -22.73 13.38
CA SER A 18 51.79 -22.94 12.11
C SER A 18 50.35 -22.37 12.20
N PHE A 19 49.85 -21.85 11.07
CA PHE A 19 48.51 -21.35 10.68
C PHE A 19 47.34 -21.42 11.71
N ALA A 20 46.39 -20.48 11.88
CA ALA A 20 45.99 -19.15 11.35
C ALA A 20 44.45 -19.14 11.16
N SER A 21 43.81 -17.98 11.36
CA SER A 21 42.36 -17.70 11.23
C SER A 21 41.43 -18.31 12.31
N LYS A 22 40.33 -17.67 12.74
CA LYS A 22 39.99 -16.23 12.90
C LYS A 22 38.72 -16.14 13.77
N ASP A 23 38.48 -15.00 14.39
CA ASP A 23 37.31 -14.75 15.25
C ASP A 23 35.97 -14.74 14.49
N VAL A 24 34.89 -15.14 15.18
CA VAL A 24 33.50 -14.94 14.76
C VAL A 24 32.75 -14.24 15.89
N PRO A 25 32.41 -12.94 15.76
CA PRO A 25 31.43 -12.31 16.63
C PRO A 25 30.00 -12.65 16.15
N PHE A 26 29.09 -12.85 17.10
CA PHE A 26 27.66 -12.93 16.83
C PHE A 26 27.17 -11.61 16.21
N PHE A 27 26.66 -11.67 14.98
CA PHE A 27 25.83 -10.59 14.43
C PHE A 27 24.38 -10.86 14.81
N GLY A 28 23.82 -10.03 15.70
CA GLY A 28 22.38 -9.77 15.65
C GLY A 28 22.13 -8.90 14.42
N VAL A 29 21.23 -9.34 13.53
CA VAL A 29 20.82 -8.51 12.39
C VAL A 29 19.91 -7.42 12.91
N GLN A 30 20.50 -6.29 13.26
CA GLN A 30 19.81 -5.01 13.33
C GLN A 30 19.51 -4.59 11.89
N ASP A 31 18.26 -4.21 11.59
CA ASP A 31 17.82 -3.84 10.25
C ASP A 31 18.71 -2.75 9.65
N SER A 32 19.61 -3.17 8.77
CA SER A 32 20.70 -2.35 8.24
C SER A 32 20.35 -1.89 6.83
N ILE A 33 19.55 -0.82 6.80
CA ILE A 33 19.75 0.36 5.97
C ILE A 33 20.55 0.09 4.67
N LEU A 34 19.84 -0.05 3.55
CA LEU A 34 20.38 0.15 2.21
C LEU A 34 19.73 1.36 1.53
N THR A 35 19.68 2.49 2.24
CA THR A 35 19.46 3.80 1.62
C THR A 35 20.81 4.38 1.18
N PRO A 36 21.09 4.51 -0.13
CA PRO A 36 22.34 5.13 -0.59
C PRO A 36 22.23 6.66 -0.53
N TYR A 37 22.36 7.24 0.67
CA TYR A 37 22.56 8.69 0.85
C TYR A 37 23.62 8.98 1.90
N ASP A 38 24.87 8.89 1.46
CA ASP A 38 26.04 9.37 2.18
C ASP A 38 26.70 10.46 1.32
N THR A 39 26.16 11.69 1.37
CA THR A 39 26.78 12.87 0.74
C THR A 39 26.77 14.06 1.71
N HIS A 40 27.92 14.74 1.79
CA HIS A 40 28.25 15.68 2.86
C HIS A 40 27.42 16.97 2.89
N ASP A 41 27.14 17.38 4.13
CA ASP A 41 26.83 18.75 4.55
C ASP A 41 27.97 19.74 4.19
N GLU A 42 27.66 20.75 3.37
CA GLU A 42 28.36 22.05 3.38
C GLU A 42 27.39 23.21 3.07
N LEU A 43 26.72 23.72 4.11
CA LEU A 43 26.15 25.07 4.09
C LEU A 43 27.25 26.13 4.22
N ALA A 44 27.37 27.06 3.25
CA ALA A 44 26.96 28.47 3.44
C ALA A 44 27.51 29.51 2.42
N ARG A 45 26.69 30.56 2.22
CA ARG A 45 26.98 31.96 1.74
C ARG A 45 27.20 32.21 0.24
N GLY A 46 26.31 33.00 -0.38
CA GLY A 46 26.69 33.80 -1.56
C GLY A 46 25.58 34.49 -2.40
N ALA A 47 25.03 35.61 -1.92
CA ALA A 47 24.46 36.72 -2.71
C ALA A 47 23.38 36.47 -3.82
N MET A 48 22.14 36.82 -3.46
CA MET A 48 21.10 37.52 -4.26
C MET A 48 21.21 37.69 -5.80
N ARG A 49 20.02 37.52 -6.43
CA ARG A 49 19.56 37.93 -7.78
C ARG A 49 19.88 36.99 -8.95
N TYR A 50 18.90 36.14 -9.28
CA TYR A 50 18.19 36.26 -10.56
C TYR A 50 16.69 36.01 -10.33
N VAL A 51 15.85 36.99 -10.67
CA VAL A 51 14.39 36.78 -10.81
C VAL A 51 14.15 36.49 -12.29
N GLY A 52 13.82 35.24 -12.62
CA GLY A 52 13.44 34.82 -13.96
C GLY A 52 11.99 35.23 -14.27
N PRO A 53 11.71 35.88 -15.41
CA PRO A 53 10.37 36.38 -15.72
C PRO A 53 9.54 35.33 -16.49
N GLU A 54 8.97 34.33 -15.78
CA GLU A 54 7.93 33.44 -16.36
C GLU A 54 6.93 32.88 -15.31
N ILE A 55 6.89 33.50 -14.13
CA ILE A 55 6.16 33.00 -12.93
C ILE A 55 4.62 33.14 -13.06
N GLN A 56 4.09 34.00 -13.94
CA GLN A 56 2.65 34.27 -14.01
C GLN A 56 1.84 33.29 -14.87
N ALA A 57 2.45 32.45 -15.70
CA ALA A 57 1.71 31.56 -16.61
C ALA A 57 1.11 30.31 -15.92
N LEU A 58 1.68 29.85 -14.80
CA LEU A 58 1.27 28.60 -14.15
C LEU A 58 0.11 28.78 -13.15
N ASN A 59 -0.07 29.97 -12.58
CA ASN A 59 -1.09 30.22 -11.56
C ASN A 59 -2.49 30.43 -12.13
N ASP A 60 -2.60 30.92 -13.37
CA ASP A 60 -3.85 31.22 -14.07
C ASP A 60 -3.96 30.44 -15.40
N LEU A 61 -3.69 29.13 -15.37
CA LEU A 61 -3.99 28.24 -16.51
C LEU A 61 -5.52 28.12 -16.72
N ASP A 62 -6.04 29.06 -17.49
CA ASP A 62 -7.30 28.93 -18.22
C ASP A 62 -7.24 27.72 -19.16
N ALA A 63 -8.41 27.14 -19.47
CA ALA A 63 -8.54 25.88 -20.20
C ALA A 63 -8.03 25.89 -21.68
N VAL A 64 -7.38 26.96 -22.11
CA VAL A 64 -6.85 27.19 -23.45
C VAL A 64 -5.31 27.07 -23.50
N GLU A 65 -4.60 27.24 -22.37
CA GLU A 65 -3.12 27.16 -22.31
C GLU A 65 -2.59 25.95 -21.52
N ALA A 66 -3.44 25.21 -20.81
CA ALA A 66 -3.04 23.98 -20.13
C ALA A 66 -2.54 22.90 -21.14
N PRO A 67 -1.53 22.08 -20.77
CA PRO A 67 -1.06 21.00 -21.63
C PRO A 67 -2.17 20.03 -22.09
N PRO A 68 -2.02 19.38 -23.26
CA PRO A 68 -3.03 18.48 -23.77
C PRO A 68 -3.31 17.33 -22.79
N ASN A 69 -4.58 17.17 -22.42
CA ASN A 69 -5.14 16.16 -21.50
C ASN A 69 -5.09 16.49 -19.98
N THR A 70 -4.51 17.63 -19.56
CA THR A 70 -4.59 18.10 -18.15
C THR A 70 -6.03 18.30 -17.65
N HIS A 71 -7.01 18.38 -18.56
CA HIS A 71 -8.45 18.44 -18.30
C HIS A 71 -9.12 17.06 -18.04
N LYS A 72 -8.40 15.93 -18.14
CA LYS A 72 -8.88 14.61 -17.70
C LYS A 72 -9.14 14.61 -16.19
N HIS A 73 -8.32 15.33 -15.44
CA HIS A 73 -8.62 15.71 -14.07
C HIS A 73 -9.81 16.65 -14.09
N VAL A 74 -10.94 16.21 -13.55
CA VAL A 74 -12.05 17.10 -13.25
C VAL A 74 -11.53 18.14 -12.26
N LYS A 75 -11.33 19.38 -12.74
CA LYS A 75 -10.93 20.52 -11.93
C LYS A 75 -12.04 20.78 -10.89
N ARG A 76 -12.02 20.13 -9.71
CA ARG A 76 -13.10 20.12 -8.71
C ARG A 76 -13.23 21.45 -7.92
N TYR A 77 -13.05 22.59 -8.59
CA TYR A 77 -13.26 23.90 -7.98
C TYR A 77 -14.74 24.27 -7.98
N GLY A 78 -15.35 24.16 -6.81
CA GLY A 78 -16.32 25.12 -6.31
C GLY A 78 -17.73 25.00 -6.86
N SER A 79 -18.57 24.22 -6.17
CA SER A 79 -20.03 24.41 -6.20
C SER A 79 -20.51 25.74 -5.58
N GLY A 80 -19.59 26.58 -5.10
CA GLY A 80 -19.85 27.78 -4.30
C GLY A 80 -20.32 27.50 -2.87
N LYS A 81 -20.47 26.23 -2.48
CA LYS A 81 -20.92 25.81 -1.14
C LYS A 81 -19.74 25.32 -0.27
N PRO A 82 -19.82 25.43 1.07
CA PRO A 82 -18.87 24.79 1.96
C PRO A 82 -18.83 23.28 1.74
N TYR A 83 -17.67 22.64 1.94
CA TYR A 83 -17.57 21.19 1.93
C TYR A 83 -18.29 20.60 3.15
N TRP A 84 -19.07 19.52 2.98
CA TRP A 84 -19.94 18.93 4.02
C TRP A 84 -19.17 18.64 5.32
N MET A 85 -17.90 18.25 5.19
CA MET A 85 -17.03 17.91 6.30
C MET A 85 -16.74 19.11 7.23
N SER A 86 -16.81 20.35 6.72
CA SER A 86 -16.72 21.56 7.56
C SER A 86 -17.99 21.84 8.39
N GLN A 87 -19.12 21.23 8.00
CA GLN A 87 -20.44 21.54 8.53
C GLN A 87 -21.04 20.43 9.40
N ILE A 88 -20.58 19.19 9.21
CA ILE A 88 -21.13 18.03 9.92
C ILE A 88 -20.86 18.13 11.43
N LYS A 89 -21.87 17.77 12.21
CA LYS A 89 -21.82 17.78 13.67
C LYS A 89 -20.72 16.82 14.13
N ARG A 90 -19.77 17.32 14.92
CA ARG A 90 -18.65 16.53 15.43
C ARG A 90 -19.01 15.82 16.72
N GLN A 91 -19.11 14.50 16.65
CA GLN A 91 -19.58 13.68 17.77
C GLN A 91 -18.72 12.45 18.07
N GLY A 92 -17.83 12.07 17.15
CA GLY A 92 -16.96 10.90 17.30
C GLY A 92 -16.10 10.94 18.57
N LYS A 93 -15.84 9.75 19.12
CA LYS A 93 -15.14 9.53 20.39
C LYS A 93 -14.20 8.35 20.27
N VAL A 94 -13.05 8.43 20.93
CA VAL A 94 -12.15 7.28 21.05
C VAL A 94 -12.68 6.35 22.15
N ALA A 95 -13.19 5.17 21.79
CA ALA A 95 -13.78 4.22 22.73
C ALA A 95 -12.77 3.66 23.75
N TYR A 96 -11.56 3.31 23.30
CA TYR A 96 -10.52 2.66 24.11
C TYR A 96 -9.36 3.58 24.51
N GLY A 97 -9.60 4.90 24.49
CA GLY A 97 -8.64 5.93 24.84
C GLY A 97 -9.24 6.95 25.82
N ASN A 98 -8.76 8.20 25.75
CA ASN A 98 -9.35 9.28 26.53
C ASN A 98 -10.69 9.71 25.92
N SER A 99 -11.79 9.54 26.65
CA SER A 99 -13.15 9.88 26.17
C SER A 99 -13.40 11.38 25.95
N SER A 100 -12.50 12.25 26.46
CA SER A 100 -12.52 13.70 26.21
C SER A 100 -11.55 14.13 25.10
N PHE A 101 -10.93 13.18 24.41
CA PHE A 101 -10.02 13.44 23.30
C PHE A 101 -10.77 14.00 22.09
N VAL A 102 -10.32 15.16 21.60
CA VAL A 102 -10.87 15.80 20.40
C VAL A 102 -10.30 15.08 19.18
N ILE A 103 -11.16 14.59 18.26
CA ILE A 103 -10.71 13.93 17.02
C ILE A 103 -10.59 14.93 15.86
N TRP A 104 -11.53 15.86 15.78
CA TRP A 104 -11.59 16.90 14.74
C TRP A 104 -10.91 18.19 15.18
N ARG A 105 -9.91 18.63 14.43
CA ARG A 105 -9.24 19.92 14.60
C ARG A 105 -9.39 20.75 13.33
N ASN A 106 -10.07 21.90 13.39
CA ASN A 106 -9.98 22.90 12.33
C ASN A 106 -8.81 23.84 12.64
N VAL A 107 -7.85 23.98 11.73
CA VAL A 107 -6.63 24.78 11.96
C VAL A 107 -6.92 26.24 12.35
N ARG A 108 -8.07 26.80 11.94
CA ARG A 108 -8.50 28.16 12.34
C ARG A 108 -8.83 28.27 13.83
N ASP A 109 -9.31 27.20 14.47
CA ASP A 109 -9.61 27.18 15.91
C ASP A 109 -8.32 27.23 16.75
N TYR A 110 -7.19 26.77 16.17
CA TYR A 110 -5.84 26.88 16.75
C TYR A 110 -5.12 28.18 16.35
N GLY A 111 -5.82 29.09 15.66
CA GLY A 111 -5.38 30.45 15.39
C GLY A 111 -4.94 30.74 13.96
N ALA A 112 -4.89 29.73 13.07
CA ALA A 112 -4.46 29.90 11.68
C ALA A 112 -5.36 30.88 10.93
N LYS A 113 -4.81 31.70 10.04
CA LYS A 113 -5.56 32.71 9.28
C LYS A 113 -5.97 32.18 7.90
N GLY A 114 -5.03 31.58 7.18
CA GLY A 114 -5.22 31.25 5.77
C GLY A 114 -5.40 32.51 4.91
N ASP A 115 -4.72 33.60 5.27
CA ASP A 115 -4.85 34.95 4.66
C ASP A 115 -3.76 35.28 3.62
N GLY A 116 -2.81 34.37 3.37
CA GLY A 116 -1.68 34.55 2.46
C GLY A 116 -0.58 35.48 2.97
N VAL A 117 -0.58 35.84 4.26
CA VAL A 117 0.38 36.78 4.85
C VAL A 117 0.89 36.31 6.22
N THR A 118 0.01 35.79 7.06
CA THR A 118 0.33 35.30 8.40
C THR A 118 1.02 33.95 8.32
N ASP A 119 2.13 33.78 9.05
CA ASP A 119 2.78 32.49 9.25
C ASP A 119 1.91 31.62 10.18
N ASP A 120 1.27 30.61 9.60
CA ASP A 120 0.33 29.72 10.25
C ASP A 120 0.99 28.41 10.75
N THR A 121 2.31 28.22 10.55
CA THR A 121 3.04 27.00 10.94
C THR A 121 2.75 26.58 12.38
N TYR A 122 2.82 27.52 13.33
CA TYR A 122 2.62 27.20 14.75
C TYR A 122 1.17 26.80 15.06
N ALA A 123 0.19 27.47 14.46
CA ALA A 123 -1.22 27.14 14.65
C ALA A 123 -1.57 25.76 14.10
N ILE A 124 -1.06 25.42 12.92
CA ILE A 124 -1.31 24.13 12.27
C ILE A 124 -0.59 23.00 13.04
N ASN A 125 0.68 23.17 13.42
CA ASN A 125 1.39 22.16 14.22
C ASN A 125 0.76 21.96 15.61
N ASN A 126 0.19 23.00 16.24
CA ASN A 126 -0.61 22.83 17.45
C ASN A 126 -1.87 21.99 17.19
N ALA A 127 -2.58 22.22 16.08
CA ALA A 127 -3.77 21.43 15.71
C ALA A 127 -3.43 19.94 15.49
N THR A 128 -2.26 19.64 14.92
CA THR A 128 -1.74 18.26 14.82
C THR A 128 -1.47 17.65 16.19
N ALA A 129 -0.73 18.35 17.07
CA ALA A 129 -0.16 17.79 18.29
C ALA A 129 -1.14 17.72 19.48
N ASP A 130 -2.24 18.48 19.44
CA ASP A 130 -3.19 18.58 20.54
C ASP A 130 -3.84 17.24 20.94
N GLY A 131 -3.99 17.03 22.24
CA GLY A 131 -4.55 15.82 22.84
C GLY A 131 -3.52 14.79 23.33
N ASN A 132 -2.23 15.15 23.46
CA ASN A 132 -1.14 14.25 23.90
C ASN A 132 -1.05 12.98 23.03
N ARG A 133 -0.78 13.21 21.74
CA ARG A 133 -0.79 12.18 20.70
C ARG A 133 0.57 11.51 20.52
N CYS A 134 0.58 10.37 19.82
CA CYS A 134 1.78 9.66 19.41
C CYS A 134 2.67 10.51 18.48
N GLY A 135 3.74 11.08 19.06
CA GLY A 135 4.79 11.85 18.40
C GLY A 135 6.16 11.32 18.80
N LEU A 136 7.16 12.20 18.92
CA LEU A 136 8.52 11.85 19.34
C LEU A 136 8.55 10.88 20.56
N GLY A 137 9.11 9.69 20.35
CA GLY A 137 9.29 8.67 21.39
C GLY A 137 8.09 7.74 21.60
N CYS A 138 7.07 7.81 20.73
CA CYS A 138 6.00 6.84 20.60
C CYS A 138 6.16 6.10 19.26
N ASP A 139 6.21 4.77 19.27
CA ASP A 139 6.38 3.95 18.06
C ASP A 139 5.11 3.94 17.20
N SER A 140 3.97 3.66 17.83
CA SER A 140 2.66 3.52 17.19
C SER A 140 1.55 3.75 18.21
N GLN A 141 0.35 4.15 17.75
CA GLN A 141 -0.84 4.27 18.59
C GLN A 141 -2.13 4.30 17.76
N THR A 142 -3.17 3.56 18.15
CA THR A 142 -4.49 3.60 17.49
C THR A 142 -5.50 4.46 18.25
N THR A 143 -5.23 4.73 19.52
CA THR A 143 -6.10 5.44 20.47
C THR A 143 -5.99 6.98 20.46
N THR A 144 -5.28 7.59 19.50
CA THR A 144 -5.22 9.06 19.33
C THR A 144 -5.42 9.57 17.88
N PRO A 145 -6.49 9.14 17.16
CA PRO A 145 -6.73 9.49 15.76
C PRO A 145 -6.96 11.00 15.54
N ALA A 146 -6.47 11.57 14.44
CA ALA A 146 -6.74 12.98 14.13
C ALA A 146 -7.18 13.26 12.70
N ILE A 147 -8.29 14.02 12.58
CA ILE A 147 -8.59 14.78 11.38
C ILE A 147 -8.13 16.22 11.64
N VAL A 148 -7.10 16.67 10.91
CA VAL A 148 -6.70 18.07 10.86
C VAL A 148 -7.26 18.66 9.57
N TYR A 149 -8.25 19.54 9.72
CA TYR A 149 -9.01 20.12 8.64
C TYR A 149 -8.57 21.55 8.32
N PHE A 150 -8.44 21.82 7.02
CA PHE A 150 -7.95 23.08 6.46
C PHE A 150 -9.08 23.72 5.62
N PRO A 151 -9.81 24.71 6.16
CA PRO A 151 -10.78 25.49 5.39
C PRO A 151 -10.11 26.24 4.21
N PRO A 152 -10.87 26.69 3.20
CA PRO A 152 -10.32 27.44 2.08
C PRO A 152 -9.55 28.69 2.52
N GLY A 153 -8.36 28.89 1.96
CA GLY A 153 -7.43 29.97 2.28
C GLY A 153 -5.99 29.65 1.86
N THR A 154 -5.08 30.60 2.02
CA THR A 154 -3.64 30.43 1.77
C THR A 154 -2.88 30.50 3.09
N TYR A 155 -2.32 29.38 3.52
CA TYR A 155 -1.61 29.24 4.79
C TYR A 155 -0.11 29.36 4.51
N MET A 156 0.50 30.46 4.95
CA MET A 156 1.95 30.64 4.82
C MET A 156 2.66 29.83 5.90
N VAL A 157 3.75 29.16 5.55
CA VAL A 157 4.52 28.34 6.51
C VAL A 157 6.02 28.59 6.43
N SER A 158 6.71 28.56 7.57
CA SER A 158 8.18 28.72 7.66
C SER A 158 8.95 27.46 8.02
N THR A 159 8.30 26.44 8.58
CA THR A 159 8.90 25.12 8.84
C THR A 159 7.88 24.01 8.53
N PRO A 160 8.31 22.73 8.42
CA PRO A 160 7.42 21.62 8.15
C PRO A 160 6.21 21.55 9.09
N LEU A 161 5.09 21.16 8.50
CA LEU A 161 3.88 20.77 9.22
C LEU A 161 3.98 19.27 9.47
N ILE A 162 4.24 18.92 10.72
CA ILE A 162 4.48 17.53 11.11
C ILE A 162 3.15 16.80 11.12
N GLN A 163 3.09 15.64 10.47
CA GLN A 163 1.96 14.74 10.57
C GLN A 163 2.29 13.66 11.61
N TYR A 164 1.68 13.74 12.79
CA TYR A 164 1.80 12.72 13.83
C TYR A 164 1.15 11.39 13.38
N TYR A 165 1.44 10.29 14.07
CA TYR A 165 0.86 8.97 13.80
C TYR A 165 -0.69 9.01 13.76
N TYR A 166 -1.34 8.14 12.99
CA TYR A 166 -2.81 8.05 12.88
C TYR A 166 -3.50 9.40 12.54
N THR A 167 -3.03 10.09 11.50
CA THR A 167 -3.53 11.45 11.14
C THR A 167 -3.96 11.55 9.69
N GLN A 168 -5.14 12.15 9.46
CA GLN A 168 -5.62 12.62 8.17
C GLN A 168 -5.49 14.15 8.10
N PHE A 169 -4.69 14.67 7.16
CA PHE A 169 -4.72 16.08 6.75
C PHE A 169 -5.73 16.22 5.61
N ILE A 170 -6.75 17.07 5.80
CA ILE A 170 -7.88 17.19 4.87
C ILE A 170 -8.13 18.67 4.57
N GLY A 171 -7.89 19.09 3.34
CA GLY A 171 -8.39 20.36 2.84
C GLY A 171 -9.86 20.31 2.41
N ASP A 172 -10.47 21.48 2.27
CA ASP A 172 -11.80 21.62 1.68
C ASP A 172 -11.80 21.12 0.22
N ALA A 173 -12.51 20.02 -0.04
CA ALA A 173 -12.55 19.39 -1.37
C ALA A 173 -13.33 20.22 -2.42
N ASN A 174 -14.16 21.19 -2.00
CA ASN A 174 -14.84 22.09 -2.93
C ASN A 174 -13.92 23.26 -3.32
N ASN A 175 -13.03 23.74 -2.45
CA ASN A 175 -12.12 24.86 -2.72
C ASN A 175 -10.77 24.62 -2.02
N LEU A 176 -9.83 24.00 -2.74
CA LEU A 176 -8.57 23.52 -2.17
C LEU A 176 -7.81 24.64 -1.44
N PRO A 177 -7.46 24.47 -0.15
CA PRO A 177 -6.53 25.36 0.53
C PRO A 177 -5.12 25.26 -0.08
N VAL A 178 -4.42 26.39 -0.07
CA VAL A 178 -3.02 26.49 -0.47
C VAL A 178 -2.14 26.46 0.78
N ILE A 179 -1.16 25.55 0.82
CA ILE A 179 -0.05 25.59 1.78
C ILE A 179 1.15 26.16 1.03
N GLN A 180 1.64 27.33 1.43
CA GLN A 180 2.68 28.05 0.70
C GLN A 180 3.92 28.27 1.57
N ALA A 181 5.08 27.81 1.11
CA ALA A 181 6.34 28.09 1.78
C ALA A 181 6.66 29.59 1.73
N LEU A 182 7.06 30.15 2.87
CA LEU A 182 7.72 31.44 2.93
C LEU A 182 9.10 31.35 2.23
N PRO A 183 9.64 32.44 1.65
CA PRO A 183 10.94 32.39 0.95
C PRO A 183 12.10 31.87 1.79
N ASN A 184 12.02 32.06 3.11
CA ASN A 184 12.99 31.59 4.11
C ASN A 184 12.59 30.27 4.80
N PHE A 185 11.63 29.51 4.25
CA PHE A 185 11.19 28.21 4.78
C PHE A 185 12.38 27.29 5.08
N PHE A 186 12.36 26.56 6.20
CA PHE A 186 13.46 25.68 6.61
C PHE A 186 12.95 24.34 7.15
N GLY A 187 13.35 23.25 6.50
CA GLY A 187 13.05 21.87 6.86
C GLY A 187 12.98 20.98 5.60
N ILE A 188 12.59 19.72 5.73
CA ILE A 188 12.61 18.73 4.63
C ILE A 188 11.53 19.02 3.56
N GLY A 189 10.32 19.39 3.96
CA GLY A 189 9.24 19.76 3.04
C GLY A 189 8.04 20.35 3.77
N LEU A 190 7.04 20.85 3.03
CA LEU A 190 5.85 21.49 3.62
C LEU A 190 5.12 20.57 4.59
N PHE A 191 4.92 19.31 4.18
CA PHE A 191 4.37 18.23 5.00
C PHE A 191 5.47 17.18 5.28
N ASP A 192 5.48 16.66 6.50
CA ASP A 192 6.44 15.64 6.95
C ASP A 192 5.73 14.50 7.70
N SER A 193 5.74 13.28 7.12
CA SER A 193 5.11 12.10 7.73
C SER A 193 6.00 11.35 8.73
N ASP A 194 7.31 11.60 8.74
CA ASP A 194 8.25 10.93 9.64
C ASP A 194 9.51 11.79 9.89
N VAL A 195 9.59 12.39 11.08
CA VAL A 195 10.60 13.42 11.36
C VAL A 195 11.94 12.78 11.67
N TYR A 196 12.96 13.19 10.92
CA TYR A 196 14.35 12.83 11.20
C TYR A 196 14.88 13.46 12.50
N LEU A 197 15.51 12.61 13.30
CA LEU A 197 16.29 12.92 14.49
C LEU A 197 17.80 12.89 14.15
N PRO A 198 18.68 13.40 15.04
CA PRO A 198 20.12 13.28 14.86
C PRO A 198 20.56 11.83 14.61
N PHE A 199 21.57 11.65 13.76
CA PHE A 199 22.08 10.35 13.29
C PHE A 199 21.12 9.53 12.39
N GLY A 200 20.04 10.14 11.88
CA GLY A 200 19.16 9.50 10.90
C GLY A 200 18.14 8.53 11.49
N TYR A 201 17.89 8.58 12.80
CA TYR A 201 16.73 7.93 13.39
C TYR A 201 15.45 8.68 13.02
N ASN A 202 14.33 7.96 12.90
CA ASN A 202 13.03 8.51 12.60
C ASN A 202 12.16 8.64 13.88
N TRP A 203 10.99 9.28 13.78
CA TRP A 203 10.01 9.26 14.87
C TRP A 203 9.34 7.90 14.96
N TYR A 204 9.09 7.27 13.82
CA TYR A 204 8.45 5.97 13.69
C TYR A 204 9.36 5.01 12.93
N THR A 205 9.14 3.70 13.10
CA THR A 205 9.71 2.73 12.17
C THR A 205 8.96 2.88 10.83
N ASN A 206 9.67 3.14 9.73
CA ASN A 206 9.02 3.46 8.45
C ASN A 206 8.08 2.36 7.94
N GLN A 207 8.38 1.09 8.23
CA GLN A 207 7.53 -0.06 7.91
C GLN A 207 6.28 -0.16 8.81
N ASN A 208 6.27 0.52 9.96
CA ASN A 208 5.14 0.59 10.90
C ASN A 208 4.36 1.90 10.80
N ASN A 209 4.72 2.80 9.88
CA ASN A 209 4.17 4.16 9.80
C ASN A 209 2.82 4.20 9.05
N PHE A 210 1.82 3.54 9.64
CA PHE A 210 0.49 3.25 9.11
C PHE A 210 -0.54 4.40 9.28
N TRP A 211 -1.75 4.22 8.73
CA TRP A 211 -2.98 4.97 9.06
C TRP A 211 -2.92 6.49 8.81
N ARG A 212 -2.57 6.90 7.58
CA ARG A 212 -2.35 8.32 7.22
C ARG A 212 -3.06 8.71 5.94
N GLN A 213 -3.60 9.92 5.90
CA GLN A 213 -4.07 10.50 4.64
C GLN A 213 -3.59 11.95 4.51
N ILE A 214 -3.27 12.38 3.29
CA ILE A 214 -3.18 13.80 2.95
C ILE A 214 -4.00 14.02 1.69
N ARG A 215 -5.02 14.87 1.77
CA ARG A 215 -5.93 15.09 0.64
C ARG A 215 -6.46 16.52 0.51
N ASN A 216 -6.70 16.91 -0.74
CA ASN A 216 -7.32 18.18 -1.14
C ASN A 216 -6.45 19.42 -0.85
N PHE A 217 -5.26 19.51 -1.43
CA PHE A 217 -4.37 20.68 -1.23
C PHE A 217 -3.75 21.17 -2.54
N VAL A 218 -3.47 22.47 -2.58
CA VAL A 218 -2.38 23.02 -3.38
C VAL A 218 -1.17 23.19 -2.45
N LEU A 219 -0.02 22.65 -2.83
CA LEU A 219 1.23 22.74 -2.10
C LEU A 219 2.21 23.54 -2.97
N ASP A 220 2.69 24.68 -2.46
CA ASP A 220 3.43 25.66 -3.26
C ASP A 220 4.77 26.01 -2.58
N ILE A 221 5.87 25.67 -3.26
CA ILE A 221 7.24 26.02 -2.85
C ILE A 221 7.94 26.97 -3.85
N THR A 222 7.19 27.58 -4.78
CA THR A 222 7.71 28.48 -5.83
C THR A 222 8.39 29.74 -5.28
N LEU A 223 8.06 30.17 -4.06
CA LEU A 223 8.67 31.31 -3.38
C LEU A 223 10.04 31.01 -2.76
N VAL A 224 10.40 29.72 -2.62
CA VAL A 224 11.70 29.30 -2.09
C VAL A 224 12.75 29.35 -3.20
N ASP A 225 13.97 29.75 -2.87
CA ASP A 225 15.11 29.66 -3.78
C ASP A 225 15.24 28.23 -4.35
N PRO A 226 15.15 28.02 -5.67
CA PRO A 226 15.16 26.68 -6.26
C PRO A 226 16.49 25.95 -6.09
N GLN A 227 17.59 26.63 -5.70
CA GLN A 227 18.85 25.97 -5.34
C GLN A 227 18.84 25.34 -3.94
N ARG A 228 17.67 25.22 -3.30
CA ARG A 228 17.48 24.58 -1.99
C ARG A 228 16.67 23.30 -2.17
N ALA A 229 17.22 22.19 -1.70
CA ALA A 229 16.49 20.92 -1.59
C ALA A 229 15.37 21.06 -0.55
N ILE A 230 14.16 21.36 -1.04
CA ILE A 230 12.92 21.52 -0.28
C ILE A 230 11.82 20.81 -1.06
N HIS A 231 10.99 20.05 -0.35
CA HIS A 231 9.98 19.19 -0.95
C HIS A 231 8.55 19.69 -0.67
N CYS A 232 7.57 19.32 -1.50
CA CYS A 232 6.17 19.56 -1.13
C CYS A 232 5.74 18.59 -0.02
N ILE A 233 6.12 17.31 -0.12
CA ILE A 233 5.84 16.28 0.90
C ILE A 233 7.07 15.38 1.11
N HIS A 234 7.46 15.17 2.36
CA HIS A 234 8.21 13.98 2.78
C HIS A 234 7.20 12.88 3.14
N TRP A 235 7.19 11.78 2.37
CA TRP A 235 6.16 10.74 2.42
C TRP A 235 6.75 9.35 2.69
N GLN A 236 7.49 9.24 3.80
CA GLN A 236 8.00 7.97 4.33
C GLN A 236 6.88 7.30 5.16
N VAL A 237 6.24 6.27 4.58
CA VAL A 237 5.00 5.65 5.11
C VAL A 237 4.87 4.16 4.77
N ALA A 238 3.94 3.49 5.46
CA ALA A 238 3.58 2.08 5.30
C ALA A 238 2.15 1.86 4.75
N GLN A 239 1.54 0.69 4.99
CA GLN A 239 0.19 0.31 4.57
C GLN A 239 -0.92 1.19 5.20
N ALA A 240 -2.13 1.13 4.62
CA ALA A 240 -3.28 1.99 4.96
C ALA A 240 -2.93 3.49 4.95
N THR A 241 -2.15 3.91 3.94
CA THR A 241 -1.82 5.31 3.71
C THR A 241 -2.17 5.76 2.29
N SER A 242 -2.66 6.99 2.14
CA SER A 242 -3.02 7.56 0.84
C SER A 242 -2.70 9.05 0.68
N LEU A 243 -2.24 9.41 -0.53
CA LEU A 243 -2.26 10.78 -1.04
C LEU A 243 -3.35 10.89 -2.11
N GLN A 244 -4.25 11.88 -2.00
CA GLN A 244 -5.37 12.06 -2.93
C GLN A 244 -5.64 13.53 -3.27
N ASN A 245 -5.89 13.86 -4.55
CA ASN A 245 -6.35 15.19 -4.99
C ASN A 245 -5.40 16.31 -4.53
N LEU A 246 -4.16 16.25 -5.01
CA LEU A 246 -3.09 17.19 -4.66
C LEU A 246 -2.55 17.90 -5.90
N VAL A 247 -2.28 19.20 -5.78
CA VAL A 247 -1.56 19.99 -6.79
C VAL A 247 -0.25 20.46 -6.16
N MET A 248 0.89 20.19 -6.77
CA MET A 248 2.22 20.57 -6.27
C MET A 248 2.85 21.56 -7.24
N ASN A 249 3.18 22.76 -6.76
CA ASN A 249 3.72 23.85 -7.55
C ASN A 249 5.16 24.18 -7.13
N MET A 250 6.05 24.10 -8.11
CA MET A 250 7.49 24.35 -8.00
C MET A 250 7.94 25.27 -9.14
N VAL A 251 9.13 25.85 -9.00
CA VAL A 251 9.80 26.52 -10.12
C VAL A 251 10.04 25.48 -11.22
N ILE A 252 9.80 25.84 -12.49
CA ILE A 252 10.02 24.97 -13.66
C ILE A 252 11.42 24.34 -13.61
N GLY A 253 11.52 23.04 -13.93
CA GLY A 253 12.80 22.32 -13.99
C GLY A 253 13.29 22.12 -15.43
N ASN A 254 14.57 22.40 -15.67
CA ASN A 254 15.25 22.21 -16.94
C ASN A 254 16.62 21.58 -16.71
N LEU A 255 17.07 20.74 -17.66
CA LEU A 255 18.38 20.06 -17.58
C LEU A 255 19.52 21.01 -17.21
N GLY A 256 20.07 20.83 -16.01
CA GLY A 256 21.24 21.57 -15.52
C GLY A 256 20.99 23.00 -15.03
N ASP A 257 19.74 23.42 -14.81
CA ASP A 257 19.43 24.75 -14.23
C ASP A 257 19.73 24.85 -12.71
N LYS A 258 20.04 23.72 -12.07
CA LYS A 258 20.35 23.54 -10.63
C LYS A 258 19.16 23.74 -9.69
N ASN A 259 17.94 23.62 -10.21
CA ASN A 259 16.77 23.38 -9.37
C ASN A 259 16.99 22.12 -8.52
N GLN A 260 16.52 22.15 -7.27
CA GLN A 260 16.57 21.08 -6.28
C GLN A 260 15.20 20.88 -5.61
N GLN A 261 14.16 21.58 -6.06
CA GLN A 261 12.80 21.41 -5.56
C GLN A 261 12.24 20.05 -6.00
N GLN A 262 11.53 19.39 -5.09
CA GLN A 262 10.86 18.12 -5.39
C GLN A 262 9.38 18.14 -4.97
N GLY A 263 8.52 17.42 -5.70
CA GLY A 263 7.12 17.28 -5.34
C GLY A 263 6.99 16.36 -4.13
N ILE A 264 7.09 15.06 -4.40
CA ILE A 264 7.12 14.01 -3.36
C ILE A 264 8.56 13.53 -3.20
N PHE A 265 9.07 13.59 -1.97
CA PHE A 265 10.28 12.90 -1.55
C PHE A 265 9.88 11.69 -0.69
N MET A 266 10.16 10.50 -1.21
CA MET A 266 9.93 9.21 -0.55
C MET A 266 11.23 8.42 -0.63
N ASP A 267 11.89 8.23 0.51
CA ASP A 267 13.20 7.59 0.61
C ASP A 267 13.13 6.11 1.00
N ASN A 268 12.14 5.70 1.81
CA ASN A 268 11.81 4.32 2.15
C ASN A 268 10.35 4.15 2.64
N GLY A 269 10.02 2.96 3.21
CA GLY A 269 8.69 2.57 3.70
C GLY A 269 8.18 1.23 3.13
N SER A 270 6.94 0.85 3.46
CA SER A 270 6.21 -0.32 2.92
C SER A 270 4.79 0.05 2.47
N GLY A 271 4.70 0.75 1.36
CA GLY A 271 3.63 1.69 1.07
C GLY A 271 2.35 1.17 0.41
N GLY A 272 1.41 2.11 0.26
CA GLY A 272 0.03 1.91 -0.21
C GLY A 272 -0.28 2.61 -1.53
N LEU A 273 -1.09 3.69 -1.48
CA LEU A 273 -1.73 4.29 -2.67
C LEU A 273 -1.42 5.78 -2.89
N LEU A 274 -1.00 6.16 -4.09
CA LEU A 274 -1.05 7.54 -4.60
C LEU A 274 -2.15 7.64 -5.67
N GLU A 275 -3.07 8.59 -5.54
CA GLU A 275 -4.07 8.88 -6.58
C GLU A 275 -4.35 10.36 -6.82
N ASP A 276 -4.75 10.71 -8.05
CA ASP A 276 -5.27 12.03 -8.41
C ASP A 276 -4.31 13.19 -8.05
N ILE A 277 -3.05 13.13 -8.51
CA ILE A 277 -2.01 14.14 -8.20
C ILE A 277 -1.55 14.87 -9.47
N ILE A 278 -1.39 16.18 -9.38
CA ILE A 278 -0.79 17.04 -10.42
C ILE A 278 0.49 17.66 -9.85
N ILE A 279 1.62 17.53 -10.55
CA ILE A 279 2.91 18.10 -10.16
C ILE A 279 3.44 19.01 -11.27
N ASN A 280 3.70 20.26 -10.94
CA ASN A 280 4.12 21.31 -11.87
C ASN A 280 5.51 21.83 -11.48
N GLY A 281 6.47 21.75 -12.41
CA GLY A 281 7.85 22.16 -12.18
C GLY A 281 8.68 21.16 -11.36
N GLY A 282 9.78 21.65 -10.79
CA GLY A 282 10.69 20.90 -9.94
C GLY A 282 11.81 20.19 -10.70
N GLN A 283 12.89 19.92 -9.98
CA GLN A 283 13.95 19.03 -10.46
C GLN A 283 13.41 17.60 -10.60
N VAL A 284 12.69 17.13 -9.58
CA VAL A 284 12.10 15.80 -9.53
C VAL A 284 10.64 15.92 -9.11
N GLY A 285 9.71 15.48 -9.96
CA GLY A 285 8.29 15.46 -9.59
C GLY A 285 8.02 14.49 -8.44
N PHE A 286 8.44 13.24 -8.60
CA PHE A 286 8.38 12.20 -7.57
C PHE A 286 9.74 11.48 -7.46
N PHE A 287 10.42 11.66 -6.33
CA PHE A 287 11.57 10.85 -5.91
C PHE A 287 11.02 9.64 -5.14
N ALA A 288 11.15 8.44 -5.72
CA ALA A 288 10.45 7.25 -5.28
C ALA A 288 11.40 6.16 -4.76
N GLY A 289 11.29 5.83 -3.47
CA GLY A 289 12.04 4.78 -2.78
C GLY A 289 11.16 4.09 -1.74
N ASN A 290 10.74 2.86 -1.98
CA ASN A 290 9.85 2.11 -1.07
C ASN A 290 9.86 0.61 -1.42
N GLN A 291 9.47 -0.29 -0.52
CA GLN A 291 9.28 -1.70 -0.86
C GLN A 291 8.29 -1.88 -2.02
N GLN A 292 7.08 -1.36 -1.88
CA GLN A 292 6.05 -1.39 -2.91
C GLN A 292 5.14 -0.15 -2.88
N PHE A 293 4.52 0.17 -4.01
CA PHE A 293 3.49 1.20 -4.08
C PHE A 293 2.57 1.02 -5.30
N THR A 294 1.33 1.46 -5.16
CA THR A 294 0.39 1.64 -6.28
C THR A 294 0.17 3.13 -6.53
N CYS A 295 0.44 3.58 -7.74
CA CYS A 295 0.38 4.97 -8.14
C CYS A 295 -0.55 5.06 -9.36
N ARG A 296 -1.64 5.83 -9.30
CA ARG A 296 -2.53 6.01 -10.46
C ARG A 296 -3.08 7.41 -10.66
N ASN A 297 -3.36 7.77 -11.91
CA ASN A 297 -3.86 9.10 -12.29
C ASN A 297 -2.94 10.22 -11.77
N LEU A 298 -1.67 10.18 -12.17
CA LEU A 298 -0.66 11.19 -11.79
C LEU A 298 -0.22 11.98 -13.02
N THR A 299 -0.26 13.30 -12.94
CA THR A 299 0.16 14.21 -14.01
C THR A 299 1.39 15.00 -13.62
N PHE A 300 2.36 15.08 -14.52
CA PHE A 300 3.63 15.80 -14.35
C PHE A 300 3.81 16.79 -15.49
N ASN A 301 4.00 18.07 -15.17
CA ASN A 301 4.16 19.14 -16.15
C ASN A 301 5.47 19.90 -15.88
N TYR A 302 6.34 20.02 -16.88
CA TYR A 302 7.54 20.88 -16.82
C TYR A 302 8.55 20.55 -15.70
N CYS A 303 8.61 19.28 -15.27
CA CYS A 303 9.67 18.78 -14.39
C CYS A 303 10.96 18.56 -15.21
N GLU A 304 12.14 18.69 -14.60
CA GLU A 304 13.38 18.18 -15.23
C GLU A 304 13.26 16.65 -15.39
N THR A 305 12.97 15.94 -14.29
CA THR A 305 12.58 14.53 -14.27
C THR A 305 11.20 14.38 -13.63
N ALA A 306 10.24 13.77 -14.30
CA ALA A 306 8.91 13.56 -13.70
C ALA A 306 8.96 12.53 -12.57
N ILE A 307 9.53 11.34 -12.80
CA ILE A 307 9.72 10.31 -11.77
C ILE A 307 11.17 9.86 -11.74
N PHE A 308 11.81 9.93 -10.58
CA PHE A 308 13.11 9.32 -10.30
C PHE A 308 12.89 8.13 -9.36
N GLN A 309 13.00 6.89 -9.88
CA GLN A 309 12.91 5.70 -9.06
C GLN A 309 14.29 5.41 -8.44
N ASN A 310 14.46 5.86 -7.20
CA ASN A 310 15.69 5.67 -6.43
C ASN A 310 15.92 4.18 -6.13
N TRP A 311 14.92 3.51 -5.56
CA TRP A 311 14.90 2.06 -5.39
C TRP A 311 13.46 1.55 -5.29
N ASN A 312 13.25 0.25 -5.47
CA ASN A 312 12.03 -0.43 -4.97
C ASN A 312 12.19 -1.95 -4.95
N TRP A 313 11.15 -2.67 -4.52
CA TRP A 313 10.92 -4.05 -4.95
C TRP A 313 9.89 -4.08 -6.10
N VAL A 314 8.71 -3.46 -5.95
CA VAL A 314 7.67 -3.42 -7.01
C VAL A 314 6.75 -2.20 -6.97
N PHE A 315 6.68 -1.43 -8.07
CA PHE A 315 5.75 -0.30 -8.21
C PHE A 315 4.85 -0.46 -9.45
N LEU A 316 3.55 -0.19 -9.30
CA LEU A 316 2.64 0.04 -10.42
C LEU A 316 2.42 1.54 -10.60
N TYR A 317 2.70 2.05 -11.80
CA TYR A 317 2.23 3.35 -12.26
C TYR A 317 1.16 3.15 -13.36
N LYS A 318 -0.05 3.67 -13.14
CA LYS A 318 -1.16 3.56 -14.10
C LYS A 318 -1.78 4.92 -14.42
N ASP A 319 -2.21 5.14 -15.66
CA ASP A 319 -2.81 6.42 -16.09
C ASP A 319 -1.90 7.61 -15.74
N LEU A 320 -0.60 7.49 -16.06
CA LEU A 320 0.32 8.61 -15.98
C LEU A 320 0.10 9.55 -17.16
N GLU A 321 0.25 10.85 -16.90
CA GLU A 321 0.34 11.86 -17.95
C GLU A 321 1.57 12.76 -17.72
N ILE A 322 2.62 12.55 -18.51
CA ILE A 322 3.86 13.32 -18.40
C ILE A 322 3.96 14.27 -19.58
N ASN A 323 3.96 15.58 -19.33
CA ASN A 323 3.94 16.64 -20.33
C ASN A 323 5.17 17.55 -20.21
N ASN A 324 5.87 17.76 -21.32
CA ASN A 324 6.93 18.78 -21.45
C ASN A 324 8.10 18.63 -20.45
N CYS A 325 8.39 17.41 -19.99
CA CYS A 325 9.51 17.11 -19.10
C CYS A 325 10.77 16.73 -19.89
N ALA A 326 11.97 16.91 -19.31
CA ALA A 326 13.19 16.46 -19.99
C ALA A 326 13.35 14.94 -19.91
N VAL A 327 13.16 14.36 -18.72
CA VAL A 327 13.08 12.91 -18.49
C VAL A 327 11.69 12.56 -17.98
N GLY A 328 11.07 11.54 -18.56
CA GLY A 328 9.82 11.00 -18.06
C GLY A 328 10.07 10.20 -16.79
N ILE A 329 10.72 9.06 -16.93
CA ILE A 329 11.00 8.15 -15.81
C ILE A 329 12.45 7.70 -15.84
N ASP A 330 13.19 7.96 -14.77
CA ASP A 330 14.55 7.46 -14.58
C ASP A 330 14.54 6.25 -13.63
N LEU A 331 14.93 5.09 -14.16
CA LEU A 331 15.07 3.80 -13.45
C LEU A 331 16.53 3.38 -13.34
N SER A 332 17.48 4.28 -13.63
CA SER A 332 18.86 3.93 -13.93
C SER A 332 19.84 4.12 -12.75
N GLN A 333 19.30 4.31 -11.55
CA GLN A 333 20.05 4.34 -10.31
C GLN A 333 20.80 3.02 -10.07
N GLY A 334 22.07 3.10 -9.65
CA GLY A 334 22.96 1.95 -9.42
C GLY A 334 23.67 1.37 -10.66
N ASP A 335 23.41 1.88 -11.87
CA ASP A 335 24.04 1.43 -13.12
C ASP A 335 23.95 -0.10 -13.33
N LEU A 336 25.08 -0.80 -13.48
CA LEU A 336 25.10 -2.25 -13.70
C LEU A 336 24.60 -3.07 -12.49
N VAL A 337 24.38 -2.43 -11.35
CA VAL A 337 23.67 -2.97 -10.19
C VAL A 337 22.42 -2.13 -9.94
N PRO A 338 21.32 -2.35 -10.70
CA PRO A 338 20.13 -1.51 -10.61
C PRO A 338 19.55 -1.52 -9.19
N ALA A 339 19.30 -0.33 -8.64
CA ALA A 339 18.65 -0.17 -7.34
C ALA A 339 17.11 -0.29 -7.44
N THR A 340 16.55 -0.02 -8.62
CA THR A 340 15.14 -0.32 -8.92
C THR A 340 14.95 -1.83 -9.05
N GLY A 341 14.03 -2.39 -8.27
CA GLY A 341 13.60 -3.77 -8.39
C GLY A 341 12.77 -4.00 -9.64
N SER A 342 11.52 -3.55 -9.62
CA SER A 342 10.58 -3.70 -10.72
C SER A 342 9.56 -2.57 -10.82
N VAL A 343 9.21 -2.22 -12.06
CA VAL A 343 8.25 -1.16 -12.36
C VAL A 343 7.29 -1.62 -13.46
N ILE A 344 6.00 -1.37 -13.27
CA ILE A 344 4.96 -1.46 -14.28
C ILE A 344 4.53 -0.04 -14.66
N ILE A 345 4.40 0.24 -15.95
CA ILE A 345 3.76 1.46 -16.46
C ILE A 345 2.60 1.03 -17.37
N GLN A 346 1.37 1.42 -17.00
CA GLN A 346 0.14 0.96 -17.64
C GLN A 346 -0.78 2.10 -18.08
N ASP A 347 -1.45 1.97 -19.23
CA ASP A 347 -2.52 2.86 -19.70
C ASP A 347 -2.11 4.36 -19.69
N SER A 348 -0.87 4.66 -20.05
CA SER A 348 -0.19 5.94 -19.75
C SER A 348 0.22 6.74 -20.99
N VAL A 349 0.45 8.05 -20.84
CA VAL A 349 0.87 8.95 -21.93
C VAL A 349 2.11 9.78 -21.55
N LEU A 350 3.15 9.73 -22.38
CA LEU A 350 4.33 10.60 -22.28
C LEU A 350 4.37 11.52 -23.51
N ASN A 351 4.07 12.80 -23.30
CA ASN A 351 3.82 13.79 -24.34
C ASN A 351 4.86 14.92 -24.33
N ASN A 352 5.57 15.10 -25.45
CA ASN A 352 6.64 16.09 -25.62
C ASN A 352 7.74 15.95 -24.54
N VAL A 353 8.18 14.71 -24.29
CA VAL A 353 9.25 14.40 -23.33
C VAL A 353 10.55 14.13 -24.10
N GLN A 354 11.66 14.75 -23.70
CA GLN A 354 12.93 14.60 -24.42
C GLN A 354 13.49 13.17 -24.36
N TYR A 355 13.39 12.52 -23.19
CA TYR A 355 13.73 11.10 -22.97
C TYR A 355 12.59 10.41 -22.22
N GLY A 356 11.89 9.47 -22.86
CA GLY A 356 10.73 8.81 -22.26
C GLY A 356 11.07 8.07 -20.96
N ILE A 357 11.86 7.00 -21.07
CA ILE A 357 12.32 6.20 -19.93
C ILE A 357 13.84 5.95 -20.07
N ILE A 358 14.58 6.09 -18.97
CA ILE A 358 16.00 5.74 -18.88
C ILE A 358 16.13 4.48 -18.00
N THR A 359 16.81 3.45 -18.51
CA THR A 359 17.01 2.17 -17.83
C THR A 359 18.50 1.82 -17.71
N SER A 360 18.85 1.07 -16.66
CA SER A 360 20.14 0.40 -16.52
C SER A 360 20.07 -1.13 -16.72
N PHE A 361 18.87 -1.71 -16.82
CA PHE A 361 18.69 -3.13 -17.16
C PHE A 361 19.33 -3.44 -18.51
N SER A 362 20.27 -4.36 -18.51
CA SER A 362 20.95 -4.87 -19.70
C SER A 362 21.29 -6.35 -19.55
N ARG A 363 21.71 -7.00 -20.64
CA ARG A 363 22.22 -8.39 -20.62
C ARG A 363 23.35 -8.62 -19.60
N ASN A 364 24.06 -7.56 -19.19
CA ASN A 364 25.18 -7.61 -18.25
C ASN A 364 24.87 -7.01 -16.85
N SER A 365 23.66 -6.50 -16.63
CA SER A 365 23.22 -6.03 -15.31
C SER A 365 23.03 -7.20 -14.34
N THR A 366 23.34 -6.95 -13.06
CA THR A 366 23.31 -7.94 -11.98
C THR A 366 22.79 -7.27 -10.70
N PRO A 367 21.80 -7.82 -9.96
CA PRO A 367 21.18 -9.13 -10.16
C PRO A 367 20.37 -9.27 -11.47
N SER A 368 20.14 -10.50 -11.93
CA SER A 368 19.62 -10.79 -13.28
C SER A 368 18.23 -10.19 -13.53
N SER A 369 17.41 -10.03 -12.50
CA SER A 369 16.04 -9.53 -12.63
C SER A 369 15.88 -8.09 -12.11
N ALA A 370 16.96 -7.46 -11.64
CA ALA A 370 16.96 -6.07 -11.21
C ALA A 370 16.86 -5.09 -12.38
N GLY A 371 16.05 -4.05 -12.21
CA GLY A 371 15.61 -3.16 -13.28
C GLY A 371 14.50 -3.76 -14.16
N THR A 372 13.68 -4.69 -13.64
CA THR A 372 12.54 -5.22 -14.40
C THR A 372 11.57 -4.11 -14.78
N LEU A 373 11.12 -4.09 -16.04
CA LEU A 373 10.17 -3.11 -16.56
C LEU A 373 9.10 -3.80 -17.41
N VAL A 374 7.84 -3.50 -17.11
CA VAL A 374 6.67 -3.87 -17.92
C VAL A 374 5.99 -2.60 -18.40
N LEU A 375 5.82 -2.46 -19.71
CA LEU A 375 4.94 -1.46 -20.31
C LEU A 375 3.70 -2.16 -20.84
N ASP A 376 2.52 -1.58 -20.59
CA ASP A 376 1.24 -2.04 -21.13
C ASP A 376 0.42 -0.81 -21.57
N HIS A 377 0.08 -0.72 -22.85
CA HIS A 377 -0.68 0.38 -23.44
C HIS A 377 -0.12 1.79 -23.11
N VAL A 378 1.17 2.02 -23.41
CA VAL A 378 1.88 3.28 -23.12
C VAL A 378 2.13 4.10 -24.39
N ASN A 379 1.61 5.33 -24.44
CA ASN A 379 1.63 6.18 -25.63
C ASN A 379 2.70 7.29 -25.54
N PHE A 380 3.76 7.16 -26.32
CA PHE A 380 4.84 8.13 -26.42
C PHE A 380 4.55 9.11 -27.56
N LYS A 381 3.96 10.28 -27.26
CA LYS A 381 3.58 11.32 -28.23
C LYS A 381 4.65 12.40 -28.29
N ASN A 382 5.22 12.69 -29.46
CA ASN A 382 6.33 13.68 -29.59
C ASN A 382 7.52 13.38 -28.64
N THR A 383 7.68 12.11 -28.26
CA THR A 383 8.63 11.62 -27.28
C THR A 383 9.42 10.51 -27.95
N ASN A 384 10.71 10.74 -28.22
CA ASN A 384 11.58 9.75 -28.83
C ASN A 384 13.05 10.00 -28.44
N PRO A 385 13.73 9.05 -27.77
CA PRO A 385 13.34 7.65 -27.58
C PRO A 385 12.26 7.42 -26.52
N ALA A 386 11.54 6.31 -26.65
CA ALA A 386 10.62 5.82 -25.62
C ALA A 386 11.39 5.16 -24.46
N LEU A 387 12.42 4.38 -24.78
CA LEU A 387 13.32 3.75 -23.81
C LEU A 387 14.77 3.85 -24.30
N GLN A 388 15.69 4.22 -23.41
CA GLN A 388 17.13 4.24 -23.69
C GLN A 388 17.99 3.88 -22.48
N TYR A 389 19.26 3.59 -22.73
CA TYR A 389 20.32 3.57 -21.71
C TYR A 389 20.83 4.98 -21.39
N LYS A 390 21.46 5.18 -20.21
CA LYS A 390 22.18 6.42 -19.84
C LYS A 390 23.19 6.92 -20.89
N ASN A 391 23.75 6.02 -21.71
CA ASN A 391 24.70 6.37 -22.77
C ASN A 391 24.02 6.83 -24.09
N ASN A 392 22.71 7.12 -24.07
CA ASN A 392 21.86 7.50 -25.21
C ASN A 392 21.69 6.40 -26.28
N THR A 393 22.01 5.14 -25.98
CA THR A 393 21.66 4.01 -26.85
C THR A 393 20.16 3.74 -26.74
N VAL A 394 19.43 3.97 -27.83
CA VAL A 394 17.99 3.74 -27.94
C VAL A 394 17.68 2.24 -27.90
N LEU A 395 16.74 1.87 -27.04
CA LEU A 395 16.19 0.51 -26.90
C LEU A 395 14.81 0.38 -27.53
N LEU A 396 13.97 1.41 -27.39
CA LEU A 396 12.63 1.44 -27.97
C LEU A 396 12.38 2.81 -28.61
N THR A 397 11.95 2.80 -29.88
CA THR A 397 11.53 4.00 -30.59
C THR A 397 10.15 4.46 -30.11
N GLY A 398 10.02 5.76 -29.86
CA GLY A 398 8.77 6.40 -29.46
C GLY A 398 7.99 6.95 -30.64
N ASN A 399 7.28 8.07 -30.43
CA ASN A 399 6.29 8.63 -31.36
C ASN A 399 5.18 7.64 -31.77
N ARG A 400 4.78 6.76 -30.85
CA ARG A 400 3.75 5.72 -31.03
C ARG A 400 3.19 5.22 -29.72
N LEU A 401 2.07 4.51 -29.82
CA LEU A 401 1.59 3.57 -28.79
C LEU A 401 2.51 2.33 -28.76
N VAL A 402 2.91 1.94 -27.56
CA VAL A 402 3.57 0.67 -27.24
C VAL A 402 2.53 -0.18 -26.53
N GLU A 403 2.02 -1.21 -27.22
CA GLU A 403 0.96 -2.07 -26.67
C GLU A 403 1.46 -2.94 -25.53
N SER A 404 2.63 -3.56 -25.68
CA SER A 404 3.34 -4.21 -24.58
C SER A 404 4.84 -4.33 -24.81
N PHE A 405 5.63 -4.10 -23.76
CA PHE A 405 7.07 -4.28 -23.75
C PHE A 405 7.52 -4.85 -22.40
N ILE A 406 8.49 -5.76 -22.42
CA ILE A 406 9.02 -6.41 -21.22
C ILE A 406 10.55 -6.40 -21.25
N GLN A 407 11.16 -6.04 -20.12
CA GLN A 407 12.54 -6.41 -19.80
C GLN A 407 12.61 -7.11 -18.44
N GLY A 408 13.36 -8.21 -18.38
CA GLY A 408 13.46 -9.06 -17.19
C GLY A 408 13.34 -10.55 -17.50
N SER A 409 13.11 -11.36 -16.48
CA SER A 409 12.84 -12.80 -16.60
C SER A 409 11.39 -13.04 -17.04
N ALA A 410 11.20 -13.85 -18.07
CA ALA A 410 9.91 -14.22 -18.63
C ALA A 410 9.75 -15.73 -18.65
N TYR A 411 8.58 -16.19 -18.18
CA TYR A 411 8.15 -17.58 -18.15
C TYR A 411 6.82 -17.72 -18.88
N SER A 412 6.74 -18.63 -19.83
CA SER A 412 5.49 -19.00 -20.52
C SER A 412 5.26 -20.48 -20.34
N ALA A 413 4.24 -20.82 -19.56
CA ALA A 413 3.88 -22.16 -19.16
C ALA A 413 2.92 -22.82 -20.17
N TYR A 414 3.02 -24.14 -20.30
CA TYR A 414 2.20 -24.95 -21.20
C TYR A 414 2.20 -26.42 -20.78
N GLU A 415 1.21 -27.18 -21.26
CA GLU A 415 1.17 -28.64 -21.09
C GLU A 415 2.10 -29.34 -22.08
N ASP A 416 3.02 -30.16 -21.57
CA ASP A 416 3.86 -31.05 -22.38
C ASP A 416 3.55 -32.52 -22.06
N THR A 417 3.91 -33.41 -22.99
CA THR A 417 3.66 -34.85 -22.87
C THR A 417 4.90 -35.58 -22.34
N ALA A 418 4.75 -36.28 -21.22
CA ALA A 418 5.77 -37.12 -20.63
C ALA A 418 5.35 -38.59 -20.62
N GLU A 419 6.22 -39.50 -21.06
CA GLU A 419 6.00 -40.95 -20.95
C GLU A 419 6.40 -41.45 -19.55
N ILE A 420 5.41 -41.72 -18.70
CA ILE A 420 5.62 -42.19 -17.32
C ILE A 420 5.03 -43.59 -17.19
N ASN A 421 5.86 -44.58 -16.87
CA ASN A 421 5.49 -45.99 -16.75
C ASN A 421 4.77 -46.59 -17.99
N GLY A 422 5.02 -46.04 -19.19
CA GLY A 422 4.37 -46.47 -20.45
C GLY A 422 2.97 -45.90 -20.65
N LEU A 423 2.65 -44.80 -19.96
CA LEU A 423 1.48 -43.98 -20.18
C LEU A 423 1.94 -42.58 -20.61
N THR A 424 1.29 -42.02 -21.63
CA THR A 424 1.41 -40.61 -21.98
C THR A 424 0.67 -39.79 -20.92
N CYS A 425 1.42 -39.15 -20.04
CA CYS A 425 0.93 -38.19 -19.07
C CYS A 425 1.09 -36.76 -19.62
N TYR A 426 0.19 -35.86 -19.21
CA TYR A 426 0.37 -34.42 -19.38
C TYR A 426 0.99 -33.87 -18.11
N GLN A 427 1.94 -32.94 -18.27
CA GLN A 427 2.57 -32.26 -17.17
C GLN A 427 2.87 -30.82 -17.56
N ALA A 428 2.52 -29.88 -16.68
CA ALA A 428 2.88 -28.49 -16.81
C ALA A 428 4.41 -28.33 -16.91
N THR A 429 4.86 -27.50 -17.83
CA THR A 429 6.26 -27.08 -18.01
C THR A 429 6.30 -25.59 -18.35
N ALA A 430 7.48 -24.97 -18.30
CA ALA A 430 7.64 -23.57 -18.69
C ALA A 430 8.87 -23.35 -19.57
N SER A 431 8.69 -22.55 -20.61
CA SER A 431 9.80 -21.92 -21.32
C SER A 431 10.30 -20.72 -20.51
N TYR A 432 11.62 -20.56 -20.39
CA TYR A 432 12.26 -19.43 -19.71
C TYR A 432 13.10 -18.61 -20.68
N SER A 433 13.01 -17.28 -20.59
CA SER A 433 13.95 -16.38 -21.25
C SER A 433 14.22 -15.13 -20.41
N ARG A 434 15.42 -14.55 -20.55
CA ARG A 434 15.71 -13.20 -20.08
C ARG A 434 15.63 -12.25 -21.26
N MET A 435 14.62 -11.38 -21.28
CA MET A 435 14.26 -10.59 -22.45
C MET A 435 14.39 -9.08 -22.23
N GLN A 436 14.35 -8.33 -23.34
CA GLN A 436 14.24 -6.88 -23.42
C GLN A 436 13.66 -6.56 -24.81
N GLY A 437 12.36 -6.37 -24.92
CA GLY A 437 11.69 -6.21 -26.21
C GLY A 437 10.17 -6.11 -26.13
N GLU A 438 9.55 -5.78 -27.25
CA GLU A 438 8.08 -5.79 -27.40
C GLU A 438 7.53 -7.21 -27.39
N VAL A 439 6.34 -7.36 -26.82
CA VAL A 439 5.61 -8.65 -26.75
C VAL A 439 4.17 -8.47 -27.21
N LYS A 440 3.47 -9.58 -27.40
CA LYS A 440 2.02 -9.56 -27.64
C LYS A 440 1.30 -9.30 -26.31
N PRO A 441 0.41 -8.30 -26.19
CA PRO A 441 -0.41 -8.14 -24.99
C PRO A 441 -1.38 -9.32 -24.84
N PRO A 442 -1.81 -9.64 -23.60
CA PRO A 442 -2.76 -10.72 -23.35
C PRO A 442 -4.19 -10.32 -23.79
N PRO A 443 -5.08 -11.28 -24.06
CA PRO A 443 -6.47 -11.01 -24.38
C PRO A 443 -7.25 -10.52 -23.14
N LYS A 444 -7.41 -9.21 -22.99
CA LYS A 444 -8.15 -8.58 -21.88
C LYS A 444 -9.68 -8.70 -22.08
N PRO A 445 -10.46 -9.24 -21.12
CA PRO A 445 -11.92 -9.24 -21.16
C PRO A 445 -12.52 -7.83 -21.19
N ALA A 446 -13.52 -7.60 -22.05
CA ALA A 446 -14.18 -6.30 -22.18
C ALA A 446 -14.96 -5.88 -20.91
N SER A 447 -15.26 -6.81 -20.01
CA SER A 447 -15.85 -6.59 -18.68
C SER A 447 -14.93 -5.78 -17.74
N LEU A 448 -13.61 -5.91 -17.91
CA LEU A 448 -12.58 -5.24 -17.10
C LEU A 448 -12.17 -3.86 -17.62
N LEU A 449 -12.64 -3.46 -18.81
CA LEU A 449 -12.12 -2.30 -19.54
C LEU A 449 -13.10 -1.12 -19.60
N ASP A 450 -12.55 0.08 -19.72
CA ASP A 450 -13.30 1.29 -20.06
C ASP A 450 -13.53 1.41 -21.58
N ALA A 451 -14.21 2.48 -22.01
CA ALA A 451 -14.49 2.74 -23.43
C ALA A 451 -13.24 3.05 -24.28
N ASN A 452 -12.07 3.26 -23.67
CA ASN A 452 -10.79 3.49 -24.35
C ASN A 452 -9.97 2.19 -24.46
N GLY A 453 -10.36 1.11 -23.77
CA GLY A 453 -9.60 -0.14 -23.69
C GLY A 453 -8.61 -0.21 -22.51
N ASN A 454 -8.64 0.79 -21.61
CA ASN A 454 -7.84 0.80 -20.38
C ASN A 454 -8.52 -0.07 -19.32
N PHE A 455 -7.77 -0.59 -18.35
CA PHE A 455 -8.42 -1.20 -17.17
C PHE A 455 -9.20 -0.12 -16.40
N LEU A 456 -10.48 -0.38 -16.11
CA LEU A 456 -11.34 0.57 -15.41
C LEU A 456 -10.80 0.86 -14.01
N ALA A 457 -10.58 2.12 -13.69
CA ALA A 457 -10.27 2.59 -12.35
C ALA A 457 -11.31 3.62 -11.88
N ARG A 458 -11.51 3.73 -10.57
CA ARG A 458 -12.36 4.74 -9.96
C ARG A 458 -11.71 5.24 -8.66
N GLY A 459 -11.40 6.54 -8.62
CA GLY A 459 -10.85 7.18 -7.42
C GLY A 459 -11.86 7.28 -6.27
N ARG A 460 -11.35 7.43 -5.05
CA ARG A 460 -12.19 7.47 -3.85
C ARG A 460 -13.22 8.60 -3.89
N PRO A 461 -14.52 8.33 -3.67
CA PRO A 461 -15.52 9.39 -3.60
C PRO A 461 -15.34 10.20 -2.31
N GLN A 462 -15.42 11.53 -2.42
CA GLN A 462 -15.40 12.46 -1.28
C GLN A 462 -16.72 13.22 -1.11
N TYR A 463 -17.69 12.96 -2.00
CA TYR A 463 -19.05 13.52 -1.95
C TYR A 463 -19.08 15.06 -2.02
N GLU A 464 -18.22 15.65 -2.86
CA GLU A 464 -18.17 17.09 -3.14
C GLU A 464 -19.52 17.63 -3.63
N GLY A 465 -19.87 18.83 -3.18
CA GLY A 465 -21.16 19.47 -3.48
C GLY A 465 -22.42 18.83 -2.86
N VAL A 466 -22.33 17.63 -2.26
CA VAL A 466 -23.43 17.04 -1.48
C VAL A 466 -23.63 17.86 -0.20
N PRO A 467 -24.86 18.30 0.12
CA PRO A 467 -25.09 19.15 1.27
C PRO A 467 -25.20 18.32 2.56
N VAL A 468 -24.79 18.91 3.70
CA VAL A 468 -24.56 18.19 4.96
C VAL A 468 -25.80 17.45 5.48
N GLU A 469 -27.02 17.94 5.23
CA GLU A 469 -28.28 17.30 5.63
C GLU A 469 -28.53 15.92 4.99
N LYS A 470 -27.76 15.54 3.97
CA LYS A 470 -27.77 14.20 3.37
C LYS A 470 -26.89 13.20 4.10
N PHE A 471 -25.98 13.64 4.97
CA PHE A 471 -25.20 12.76 5.84
C PHE A 471 -26.00 12.50 7.11
N LYS A 472 -26.34 11.24 7.37
CA LYS A 472 -27.03 10.83 8.60
C LYS A 472 -26.01 10.28 9.57
N SER A 473 -25.88 10.93 10.72
CA SER A 473 -24.99 10.48 11.81
C SER A 473 -25.56 9.22 12.49
N SER A 474 -24.70 8.23 12.69
CA SER A 474 -24.99 7.02 13.47
C SER A 474 -25.32 7.36 14.93
N PHE A 475 -24.65 8.35 15.52
CA PHE A 475 -24.92 8.81 16.88
C PHE A 475 -26.23 9.61 17.01
N ASP A 476 -26.59 10.41 16.01
CA ASP A 476 -27.90 11.08 15.97
C ASP A 476 -29.06 10.09 15.76
N PHE A 477 -28.81 8.95 15.11
CA PHE A 477 -29.77 7.85 14.99
C PHE A 477 -29.92 7.05 16.30
N GLY A 478 -28.83 6.90 17.06
CA GLY A 478 -28.83 6.27 18.39
C GLY A 478 -27.84 5.12 18.59
N CYS A 479 -26.92 4.88 17.64
CA CYS A 479 -25.81 3.95 17.86
C CYS A 479 -24.89 4.47 18.98
N HIS A 480 -24.29 3.55 19.75
CA HIS A 480 -23.50 3.87 20.94
C HIS A 480 -22.04 4.21 20.61
N GLY A 481 -21.39 3.39 19.78
CA GLY A 481 -19.98 3.55 19.39
C GLY A 481 -18.99 3.54 20.57
N ASP A 482 -19.37 2.95 21.70
CA ASP A 482 -18.63 3.02 22.98
C ASP A 482 -17.71 1.83 23.24
N GLY A 483 -17.68 0.83 22.35
CA GLY A 483 -16.87 -0.37 22.48
C GLY A 483 -17.32 -1.35 23.57
N LEU A 484 -18.52 -1.16 24.13
CA LEU A 484 -19.05 -1.92 25.27
C LEU A 484 -20.49 -2.41 25.07
N GLN A 485 -21.38 -1.57 24.55
CA GLN A 485 -22.77 -1.90 24.29
C GLN A 485 -22.93 -2.58 22.93
N ASP A 486 -23.96 -3.43 22.83
CA ASP A 486 -24.32 -4.14 21.60
C ASP A 486 -25.02 -3.17 20.65
N ASP A 487 -24.34 -2.82 19.56
CA ASP A 487 -24.82 -1.89 18.55
C ASP A 487 -25.50 -2.59 17.37
N THR A 488 -25.60 -3.93 17.35
CA THR A 488 -26.10 -4.71 16.20
C THR A 488 -27.45 -4.21 15.70
N ALA A 489 -28.42 -4.06 16.62
CA ALA A 489 -29.76 -3.59 16.26
C ALA A 489 -29.78 -2.11 15.85
N ASN A 490 -28.95 -1.27 16.47
CA ASN A 490 -28.85 0.15 16.14
C ASN A 490 -28.25 0.33 14.74
N VAL A 491 -27.12 -0.32 14.46
CA VAL A 491 -26.41 -0.28 13.17
C VAL A 491 -27.28 -0.86 12.05
N GLN A 492 -27.96 -1.99 12.27
CA GLN A 492 -28.85 -2.55 11.26
C GLN A 492 -30.03 -1.62 10.94
N ASN A 493 -30.67 -1.04 11.97
CA ASN A 493 -31.77 -0.10 11.78
C ASN A 493 -31.31 1.23 11.17
N PHE A 494 -30.12 1.69 11.52
CA PHE A 494 -29.49 2.88 10.96
C PHE A 494 -29.28 2.71 9.45
N LEU A 495 -28.59 1.65 9.02
CA LEU A 495 -28.37 1.35 7.61
C LEU A 495 -29.68 1.18 6.84
N ASN A 496 -30.68 0.53 7.43
CA ASN A 496 -32.02 0.37 6.84
C ASN A 496 -32.81 1.69 6.72
N SER A 497 -32.42 2.75 7.43
CA SER A 497 -33.09 4.06 7.41
C SER A 497 -32.59 5.01 6.31
N ILE A 498 -31.44 4.71 5.70
CA ILE A 498 -30.77 5.61 4.75
C ILE A 498 -31.49 5.57 3.39
N ALA A 499 -31.94 6.73 2.92
CA ALA A 499 -32.52 6.85 1.59
C ALA A 499 -31.43 6.79 0.49
N PRO A 500 -31.76 6.40 -0.77
CA PRO A 500 -30.76 6.27 -1.84
C PRO A 500 -29.98 7.55 -2.22
N ASP A 501 -30.50 8.73 -1.86
CA ASP A 501 -29.85 10.02 -2.06
C ASP A 501 -29.17 10.56 -0.78
N GLU A 502 -29.08 9.74 0.26
CA GLU A 502 -28.47 10.03 1.55
C GLU A 502 -27.22 9.14 1.79
N ILE A 503 -26.41 9.51 2.77
CA ILE A 503 -25.13 8.86 3.09
C ILE A 503 -25.14 8.48 4.56
N ALA A 504 -24.85 7.21 4.86
CA ALA A 504 -24.64 6.72 6.21
C ALA A 504 -23.30 7.26 6.72
N TYR A 505 -23.33 8.20 7.65
CA TYR A 505 -22.14 8.73 8.31
C TYR A 505 -21.91 8.00 9.63
N PHE A 506 -20.87 7.19 9.71
CA PHE A 506 -20.44 6.60 10.97
C PHE A 506 -19.52 7.60 11.68
N ASP A 507 -20.03 8.25 12.74
CA ASP A 507 -19.22 9.01 13.69
C ASP A 507 -18.11 8.10 14.27
N HIS A 508 -16.96 8.68 14.64
CA HIS A 508 -15.84 7.85 15.11
C HIS A 508 -16.20 7.15 16.43
N GLY A 509 -15.91 5.87 16.54
CA GLY A 509 -16.26 5.05 17.70
C GLY A 509 -16.02 3.57 17.46
N ALA A 510 -16.30 2.76 18.47
CA ALA A 510 -16.23 1.30 18.39
C ALA A 510 -17.64 0.70 18.53
N TYR A 511 -18.16 0.12 17.45
CA TYR A 511 -19.50 -0.43 17.38
C TYR A 511 -19.39 -1.96 17.55
N LEU A 512 -19.81 -2.49 18.70
CA LEU A 512 -19.80 -3.95 18.91
C LEU A 512 -20.98 -4.61 18.19
N ILE A 513 -20.68 -5.63 17.42
CA ILE A 513 -21.63 -6.39 16.60
C ILE A 513 -21.69 -7.83 17.12
N ARG A 514 -22.90 -8.35 17.35
CA ARG A 514 -23.19 -9.68 17.92
C ARG A 514 -24.03 -10.60 17.03
N ASP A 515 -24.57 -10.10 15.92
CA ASP A 515 -25.21 -10.90 14.87
C ASP A 515 -24.93 -10.29 13.48
N THR A 516 -25.29 -10.97 12.39
CA THR A 516 -25.06 -10.48 11.01
C THR A 516 -25.75 -9.14 10.74
N ILE A 517 -24.98 -8.16 10.27
CA ILE A 517 -25.47 -6.93 9.65
C ILE A 517 -25.65 -7.15 8.14
N GLN A 518 -26.87 -7.00 7.66
CA GLN A 518 -27.18 -6.89 6.24
C GLN A 518 -26.98 -5.45 5.78
N ILE A 519 -26.00 -5.23 4.90
CA ILE A 519 -25.78 -3.96 4.23
C ILE A 519 -26.74 -3.86 3.02
N PRO A 520 -27.53 -2.77 2.89
CA PRO A 520 -28.43 -2.57 1.76
C PRO A 520 -27.72 -2.50 0.39
N ASN A 521 -28.47 -2.83 -0.67
CA ASN A 521 -27.93 -2.94 -2.03
C ASN A 521 -27.63 -1.57 -2.69
N ASN A 522 -28.21 -0.49 -2.19
CA ASN A 522 -28.01 0.86 -2.71
C ASN A 522 -27.82 1.82 -1.54
N ILE A 523 -26.58 1.93 -1.07
CA ILE A 523 -26.21 2.73 0.09
C ILE A 523 -24.79 3.27 -0.05
N LYS A 524 -24.55 4.45 0.51
CA LYS A 524 -23.22 5.05 0.62
C LYS A 524 -22.85 5.13 2.09
N ILE A 525 -21.68 4.61 2.46
CA ILE A 525 -21.19 4.55 3.82
C ILE A 525 -19.87 5.34 3.88
N GLN A 526 -19.80 6.29 4.81
CA GLN A 526 -18.63 7.14 5.04
C GLN A 526 -18.32 7.15 6.55
N GLY A 527 -17.11 6.74 6.93
CA GLY A 527 -16.63 6.84 8.31
C GLY A 527 -15.97 8.18 8.65
N GLU A 528 -15.96 8.53 9.93
CA GLU A 528 -15.10 9.56 10.52
C GLU A 528 -13.78 8.92 10.95
N ILE A 529 -12.72 9.07 10.12
CA ILE A 529 -11.37 8.53 10.37
C ILE A 529 -11.38 7.09 10.90
N TRP A 530 -11.90 6.15 10.09
CA TRP A 530 -11.89 4.73 10.40
C TRP A 530 -12.57 4.35 11.73
N PRO A 531 -13.89 4.57 11.90
CA PRO A 531 -14.64 3.96 13.00
C PRO A 531 -14.52 2.44 12.94
N LEU A 532 -14.49 1.82 14.12
CA LEU A 532 -14.23 0.40 14.31
C LEU A 532 -15.56 -0.35 14.34
N LEU A 533 -15.82 -1.16 13.31
CA LEU A 533 -16.93 -2.10 13.27
C LEU A 533 -16.43 -3.45 13.79
N MET A 534 -16.66 -3.70 15.08
CA MET A 534 -16.00 -4.77 15.83
C MET A 534 -16.92 -5.96 16.06
N ILE A 535 -16.51 -7.13 15.62
CA ILE A 535 -17.23 -8.37 15.88
C ILE A 535 -16.92 -8.82 17.31
N ASP A 536 -17.92 -8.84 18.18
CA ASP A 536 -17.77 -9.32 19.55
C ASP A 536 -17.81 -10.85 19.57
N GLY A 537 -16.62 -11.44 19.69
CA GLY A 537 -16.41 -12.89 19.76
C GLY A 537 -17.13 -13.56 20.92
N SER A 538 -17.54 -12.83 21.96
CA SER A 538 -18.38 -13.41 23.01
C SER A 538 -19.78 -13.82 22.53
N SER A 539 -20.20 -13.39 21.33
CA SER A 539 -21.41 -13.88 20.68
C SER A 539 -21.26 -15.35 20.23
N PRO A 540 -22.22 -16.23 20.55
CA PRO A 540 -22.19 -17.63 20.12
C PRO A 540 -22.29 -17.81 18.59
N VAL A 541 -22.68 -16.76 17.85
CA VAL A 541 -22.82 -16.78 16.38
C VAL A 541 -21.51 -17.15 15.68
N TRP A 542 -20.38 -16.69 16.20
CA TRP A 542 -19.06 -16.87 15.57
C TRP A 542 -18.08 -17.73 16.37
N GLN A 543 -18.58 -18.56 17.29
CA GLN A 543 -17.75 -19.49 18.06
C GLN A 543 -17.49 -20.84 17.35
N ASN A 544 -18.09 -21.08 16.19
CA ASN A 544 -17.96 -22.34 15.45
C ASN A 544 -17.22 -22.15 14.13
N GLU A 545 -15.96 -22.56 14.09
CA GLU A 545 -15.08 -22.50 12.91
C GLU A 545 -15.55 -23.41 11.77
N MET A 546 -16.30 -24.47 12.08
CA MET A 546 -16.83 -25.43 11.10
C MET A 546 -18.16 -24.99 10.47
N ALA A 547 -18.83 -23.99 11.05
CA ALA A 547 -20.08 -23.40 10.54
C ALA A 547 -20.00 -21.87 10.57
N PRO A 548 -19.07 -21.26 9.81
CA PRO A 548 -18.81 -19.83 9.88
C PRO A 548 -19.96 -19.01 9.30
N VAL A 549 -20.12 -17.79 9.84
CA VAL A 549 -21.24 -16.88 9.56
C VAL A 549 -20.68 -15.50 9.18
N PRO A 550 -21.20 -14.86 8.11
CA PRO A 550 -20.89 -13.47 7.80
C PRO A 550 -21.29 -12.51 8.92
N ALA A 551 -20.40 -11.62 9.34
CA ALA A 551 -20.74 -10.52 10.23
C ALA A 551 -21.30 -9.33 9.45
N PHE A 552 -20.73 -9.00 8.29
CA PHE A 552 -21.29 -8.05 7.34
C PHE A 552 -21.60 -8.74 6.02
N ARG A 553 -22.86 -8.70 5.57
CA ARG A 553 -23.29 -9.23 4.26
C ARG A 553 -23.70 -8.08 3.35
N VAL A 554 -23.03 -7.94 2.19
CA VAL A 554 -23.37 -6.93 1.17
C VAL A 554 -24.20 -7.56 0.05
N GLY A 555 -25.51 -7.32 0.09
CA GLY A 555 -26.51 -7.97 -0.77
C GLY A 555 -26.63 -9.48 -0.57
N PHE A 556 -27.58 -10.10 -1.27
CA PHE A 556 -27.67 -11.56 -1.40
C PHE A 556 -27.16 -12.04 -2.78
N PRO A 557 -26.81 -13.33 -2.94
CA PRO A 557 -26.40 -13.86 -4.24
C PRO A 557 -27.43 -13.60 -5.33
N GLY A 558 -27.01 -12.90 -6.39
CA GLY A 558 -27.86 -12.48 -7.51
C GLY A 558 -28.46 -11.07 -7.41
N ASP A 559 -28.27 -10.37 -6.29
CA ASP A 559 -28.65 -8.96 -6.16
C ASP A 559 -27.75 -8.04 -7.00
N THR A 560 -28.33 -6.93 -7.48
CA THR A 560 -27.61 -5.83 -8.14
C THR A 560 -27.80 -4.51 -7.39
N GLY A 561 -26.79 -3.63 -7.45
CA GLY A 561 -26.80 -2.39 -6.68
C GLY A 561 -25.64 -1.43 -6.92
N THR A 562 -25.46 -0.50 -5.98
CA THR A 562 -24.56 0.67 -6.08
C THR A 562 -23.84 0.99 -4.77
N THR A 563 -23.56 -0.04 -3.95
CA THR A 563 -23.01 0.13 -2.61
C THR A 563 -21.56 0.64 -2.59
N GLU A 564 -21.32 1.71 -1.83
CA GLU A 564 -20.01 2.34 -1.62
C GLU A 564 -19.65 2.33 -0.12
N ILE A 565 -18.43 1.92 0.23
CA ILE A 565 -17.90 1.94 1.61
C ILE A 565 -16.59 2.73 1.65
N VAL A 566 -16.47 3.73 2.54
CA VAL A 566 -15.31 4.63 2.61
C VAL A 566 -14.90 4.90 4.06
N ASP A 567 -13.58 4.87 4.33
CA ASP A 567 -12.98 5.16 5.65
C ASP A 567 -13.55 4.30 6.79
N ILE A 568 -13.62 2.97 6.66
CA ILE A 568 -14.09 2.04 7.72
C ILE A 568 -13.00 1.04 8.10
N VAL A 569 -12.91 0.68 9.38
CA VAL A 569 -12.09 -0.47 9.83
C VAL A 569 -13.00 -1.55 10.42
N PHE A 570 -12.85 -2.78 9.95
CA PHE A 570 -13.48 -3.98 10.51
C PHE A 570 -12.49 -4.69 11.43
N GLU A 571 -12.92 -5.07 12.63
CA GLU A 571 -12.07 -5.75 13.61
C GLU A 571 -12.79 -6.94 14.24
N THR A 572 -12.03 -7.77 14.96
CA THR A 572 -12.59 -8.68 15.95
C THR A 572 -12.21 -8.23 17.36
N ARG A 573 -13.17 -8.32 18.26
CA ARG A 573 -12.94 -8.41 19.70
C ARG A 573 -12.93 -9.89 20.05
N GLY A 574 -11.74 -10.49 20.05
CA GLY A 574 -11.53 -11.93 19.96
C GLY A 574 -11.85 -12.71 21.23
N PRO A 575 -11.88 -14.06 21.12
CA PRO A 575 -11.72 -14.83 19.88
C PRO A 575 -13.04 -14.99 19.09
N ALA A 576 -13.00 -14.92 17.75
CA ALA A 576 -14.19 -15.03 16.88
C ALA A 576 -14.01 -16.00 15.69
N PRO A 577 -13.64 -17.28 15.92
CA PRO A 577 -13.10 -18.19 14.91
C PRO A 577 -14.05 -18.62 13.77
N GLY A 578 -15.36 -18.39 13.93
CA GLY A 578 -16.39 -18.60 12.92
C GLY A 578 -16.80 -17.32 12.17
N ALA A 579 -16.13 -16.19 12.39
CA ALA A 579 -16.48 -14.94 11.72
C ALA A 579 -15.92 -14.88 10.29
N ILE A 580 -16.81 -14.72 9.30
CA ILE A 580 -16.44 -14.15 7.99
C ILE A 580 -16.70 -12.65 8.13
N LEU A 581 -15.66 -11.82 8.17
CA LEU A 581 -15.83 -10.38 8.51
C LEU A 581 -16.71 -9.68 7.49
N MET A 582 -16.47 -9.92 6.19
CA MET A 582 -17.34 -9.46 5.13
C MET A 582 -17.60 -10.55 4.07
N GLU A 583 -18.87 -10.79 3.77
CA GLU A 583 -19.34 -11.55 2.60
C GLU A 583 -19.95 -10.56 1.61
N TRP A 584 -19.32 -10.39 0.45
CA TRP A 584 -19.82 -9.55 -0.63
C TRP A 584 -20.49 -10.43 -1.69
N ASN A 585 -21.78 -10.22 -1.91
CA ASN A 585 -22.56 -10.95 -2.92
C ASN A 585 -23.01 -10.05 -4.09
N LEU A 586 -23.11 -8.74 -3.83
CA LEU A 586 -23.73 -7.75 -4.69
C LEU A 586 -22.95 -7.52 -6.00
N ALA A 587 -23.66 -7.63 -7.12
CA ALA A 587 -23.19 -7.15 -8.41
C ALA A 587 -23.46 -5.64 -8.57
N GLY A 588 -22.62 -4.95 -9.32
CA GLY A 588 -22.81 -3.55 -9.68
C GLY A 588 -23.85 -3.40 -10.79
N THR A 589 -24.70 -2.37 -10.73
CA THR A 589 -25.58 -2.02 -11.87
C THR A 589 -24.81 -1.58 -13.11
N SER A 590 -23.54 -1.18 -12.95
CA SER A 590 -22.57 -0.93 -14.00
C SER A 590 -21.14 -1.23 -13.50
N PRO A 591 -20.13 -1.39 -14.38
CA PRO A 591 -18.72 -1.46 -13.99
C PRO A 591 -18.34 -0.34 -12.99
N GLY A 592 -17.66 -0.70 -11.89
CA GLY A 592 -17.22 0.23 -10.84
C GLY A 592 -18.32 0.94 -10.01
N SER A 593 -19.60 0.55 -10.15
CA SER A 593 -20.70 1.13 -9.37
C SER A 593 -20.79 0.62 -7.93
N THR A 594 -20.16 -0.52 -7.64
CA THR A 594 -19.98 -1.10 -6.30
C THR A 594 -18.50 -1.05 -5.92
N GLY A 595 -18.18 -0.60 -4.71
CA GLY A 595 -16.77 -0.45 -4.31
C GLY A 595 -16.51 -0.11 -2.85
N MET A 596 -15.23 -0.20 -2.50
CA MET A 596 -14.69 0.19 -1.19
C MET A 596 -13.33 0.89 -1.33
N TRP A 597 -13.15 1.96 -0.55
CA TRP A 597 -11.95 2.80 -0.57
C TRP A 597 -11.48 3.13 0.85
N ASP A 598 -10.17 3.13 1.11
CA ASP A 598 -9.61 3.34 2.46
C ASP A 598 -10.38 2.52 3.53
N THR A 599 -10.66 1.26 3.21
CA THR A 599 -11.47 0.35 4.04
C THR A 599 -10.64 -0.88 4.36
N HIS A 600 -10.49 -1.19 5.64
CA HIS A 600 -9.46 -2.09 6.12
C HIS A 600 -10.01 -3.11 7.12
N TRP A 601 -9.27 -4.19 7.33
CA TRP A 601 -9.49 -5.16 8.39
C TRP A 601 -8.26 -5.13 9.29
N ARG A 602 -8.43 -4.79 10.57
CA ARG A 602 -7.34 -4.75 11.56
C ARG A 602 -7.64 -5.76 12.66
N ILE A 603 -6.92 -6.87 12.65
CA ILE A 603 -7.30 -8.06 13.40
C ILE A 603 -6.32 -8.28 14.54
N GLY A 604 -6.70 -7.74 15.70
CA GLY A 604 -5.87 -7.73 16.91
C GLY A 604 -4.81 -6.62 16.93
N GLY A 605 -3.81 -6.80 17.80
CA GLY A 605 -2.66 -5.89 17.95
C GLY A 605 -3.02 -4.46 18.35
N SER A 606 -4.25 -4.19 18.81
CA SER A 606 -4.74 -2.84 19.09
C SER A 606 -5.78 -2.84 20.20
N ASN A 607 -5.91 -1.70 20.88
CA ASN A 607 -6.73 -1.57 22.08
C ASN A 607 -8.21 -1.93 21.84
N GLY A 608 -8.74 -2.79 22.72
CA GLY A 608 -10.15 -3.22 22.69
C GLY A 608 -10.40 -4.54 21.96
N THR A 609 -9.46 -4.98 21.11
CA THR A 609 -9.54 -6.27 20.39
C THR A 609 -9.43 -7.50 21.28
N LEU A 610 -8.86 -7.38 22.49
CA LEU A 610 -8.50 -8.50 23.38
C LEU A 610 -7.57 -9.55 22.71
N LEU A 611 -6.83 -9.12 21.69
CA LEU A 611 -5.89 -9.92 20.91
C LEU A 611 -4.53 -9.18 20.86
N GLN A 612 -4.02 -8.84 22.05
CA GLN A 612 -2.87 -7.97 22.29
C GLN A 612 -1.69 -8.74 22.93
N SER A 613 -0.54 -8.10 23.08
CA SER A 613 0.70 -8.76 23.55
C SER A 613 0.59 -9.40 24.94
N ASP A 614 -0.26 -8.88 25.82
CA ASP A 614 -0.51 -9.41 27.17
C ASP A 614 -1.12 -10.83 27.18
N LEU A 615 -1.87 -11.18 26.13
CA LEU A 615 -2.50 -12.49 25.95
C LEU A 615 -1.81 -13.34 24.88
N CYS A 616 -1.31 -12.69 23.82
CA CYS A 616 -0.90 -13.33 22.57
C CYS A 616 0.57 -13.11 22.19
N THR A 617 1.45 -12.70 23.12
CA THR A 617 2.92 -12.64 22.87
C THR A 617 3.49 -13.94 22.29
N LYS A 618 4.39 -13.79 21.30
CA LYS A 618 5.07 -14.90 20.60
C LYS A 618 5.84 -15.84 21.52
N LYS A 619 5.90 -17.13 21.18
CA LYS A 619 6.61 -18.16 21.99
C LYS A 619 7.59 -19.06 21.21
N PRO A 620 8.53 -18.50 20.43
CA PRO A 620 9.34 -19.27 19.47
C PRO A 620 10.26 -20.34 20.09
N ASN A 621 10.62 -20.21 21.36
CA ASN A 621 11.54 -21.11 22.06
C ASN A 621 10.88 -22.38 22.65
N VAL A 622 9.56 -22.52 22.51
CA VAL A 622 8.81 -23.70 22.98
C VAL A 622 7.85 -24.16 21.88
N ALA A 623 7.71 -25.47 21.71
CA ALA A 623 6.69 -26.01 20.80
C ALA A 623 5.30 -25.74 21.37
N HIS A 624 4.39 -25.17 20.58
CA HIS A 624 3.00 -24.94 20.97
C HIS A 624 2.02 -25.11 19.80
N ASP A 625 0.81 -25.52 20.13
CA ASP A 625 -0.34 -25.43 19.23
C ASP A 625 -0.86 -23.99 19.16
N ALA A 626 -1.86 -23.75 18.32
CA ALA A 626 -2.52 -22.46 18.21
C ALA A 626 -3.43 -22.18 19.40
N ASN A 627 -3.07 -21.21 20.25
CA ASN A 627 -3.85 -20.81 21.42
C ASN A 627 -5.24 -20.32 21.01
N ALA A 628 -6.30 -21.02 21.45
CA ALA A 628 -7.70 -20.67 21.19
C ALA A 628 -8.11 -19.26 21.68
N THR A 629 -7.40 -18.71 22.67
CA THR A 629 -7.59 -17.32 23.13
C THR A 629 -7.22 -16.29 22.05
N CYS A 630 -6.28 -16.65 21.15
CA CYS A 630 -5.73 -15.81 20.10
C CYS A 630 -6.27 -16.17 18.70
N TRP A 631 -7.39 -16.91 18.64
CA TRP A 631 -8.10 -17.20 17.40
C TRP A 631 -8.89 -15.98 16.94
N ALA A 632 -8.52 -15.43 15.79
CA ALA A 632 -8.99 -14.14 15.31
C ALA A 632 -10.32 -14.25 14.54
N ALA A 633 -10.31 -14.76 13.31
CA ALA A 633 -11.49 -14.94 12.46
C ALA A 633 -11.34 -16.08 11.43
N HIS A 634 -12.45 -16.49 10.78
CA HIS A 634 -12.46 -17.51 9.74
C HIS A 634 -11.95 -16.97 8.38
N THR A 635 -12.38 -15.76 8.02
CA THR A 635 -12.08 -15.09 6.73
C THR A 635 -12.24 -13.58 6.87
N LEU A 636 -11.35 -12.79 6.27
CA LEU A 636 -11.47 -11.33 6.30
C LEU A 636 -12.49 -10.85 5.25
N LEU A 637 -12.31 -11.25 3.99
CA LEU A 637 -13.21 -10.88 2.90
C LEU A 637 -13.49 -12.08 1.97
N HIS A 638 -14.76 -12.33 1.70
CA HIS A 638 -15.23 -13.32 0.73
C HIS A 638 -16.05 -12.63 -0.36
N LEU A 639 -15.52 -12.55 -1.58
CA LEU A 639 -16.25 -12.12 -2.77
C LEU A 639 -16.88 -13.36 -3.40
N THR A 640 -18.20 -13.52 -3.26
CA THR A 640 -18.89 -14.72 -3.74
C THR A 640 -19.12 -14.68 -5.25
N HIS A 641 -19.62 -15.79 -5.81
CA HIS A 641 -19.77 -16.00 -7.26
C HIS A 641 -20.49 -14.87 -8.03
N THR A 642 -21.45 -14.16 -7.42
CA THR A 642 -22.18 -13.06 -8.08
C THR A 642 -21.61 -11.67 -7.79
N ALA A 643 -20.57 -11.55 -6.97
CA ALA A 643 -19.98 -10.26 -6.64
C ALA A 643 -19.33 -9.59 -7.85
N SER A 644 -19.37 -8.25 -7.90
CA SER A 644 -18.45 -7.45 -8.70
C SER A 644 -18.05 -6.22 -7.87
N LEU A 645 -16.75 -5.89 -7.80
CA LEU A 645 -16.25 -4.95 -6.81
C LEU A 645 -15.05 -4.15 -7.31
N MET A 646 -15.04 -2.85 -6.99
CA MET A 646 -13.86 -1.97 -7.06
C MET A 646 -13.24 -1.86 -5.66
N MET A 647 -11.97 -2.21 -5.51
CA MET A 647 -11.17 -2.08 -4.28
C MET A 647 -10.02 -1.10 -4.53
N SER A 648 -9.76 -0.19 -3.60
CA SER A 648 -8.63 0.75 -3.66
C SER A 648 -8.13 1.13 -2.26
N ASN A 649 -6.84 0.96 -2.00
CA ASN A 649 -6.21 1.11 -0.67
C ASN A 649 -6.94 0.30 0.41
N ASN A 650 -6.92 -1.02 0.28
CA ASN A 650 -7.56 -1.94 1.21
C ASN A 650 -6.49 -2.81 1.88
N TRP A 651 -6.49 -2.87 3.22
CA TRP A 651 -5.51 -3.62 3.98
C TRP A 651 -6.21 -4.63 4.89
N GLY A 652 -5.95 -5.92 4.70
CA GLY A 652 -6.40 -7.01 5.54
C GLY A 652 -5.27 -7.53 6.41
N TRP A 653 -5.01 -6.85 7.52
CA TRP A 653 -3.89 -7.13 8.41
C TRP A 653 -4.31 -7.99 9.60
N VAL A 654 -3.72 -9.17 9.70
CA VAL A 654 -3.71 -9.97 10.91
C VAL A 654 -2.47 -9.59 11.69
N ALA A 655 -2.65 -9.11 12.92
CA ALA A 655 -1.57 -8.41 13.61
C ALA A 655 -0.40 -9.33 13.94
N ASP A 656 0.78 -8.99 13.42
CA ASP A 656 2.05 -9.62 13.74
C ASP A 656 2.74 -8.97 14.96
N HIS A 657 2.35 -7.75 15.32
CA HIS A 657 2.84 -7.00 16.47
C HIS A 657 1.76 -6.12 17.14
N GLU A 658 2.13 -5.56 18.28
CA GLU A 658 1.30 -4.71 19.15
C GLU A 658 1.47 -3.22 18.85
N LEU A 659 0.35 -2.49 18.71
CA LEU A 659 0.30 -1.07 18.31
C LEU A 659 -0.05 -0.09 19.44
N ASP A 660 -0.56 -0.54 20.60
CA ASP A 660 -1.00 0.36 21.68
C ASP A 660 -0.35 0.07 23.05
N LEU A 661 0.02 -1.18 23.36
CA LEU A 661 0.73 -1.50 24.60
C LEU A 661 2.24 -1.19 24.47
N PHE A 662 2.81 -0.68 25.56
CA PHE A 662 4.18 -0.15 25.63
C PHE A 662 5.31 -1.11 25.21
N ASP A 663 5.06 -2.42 25.15
CA ASP A 663 6.09 -3.38 24.77
C ASP A 663 6.25 -3.53 23.24
N HIS A 664 5.27 -3.11 22.44
CA HIS A 664 5.23 -3.21 20.98
C HIS A 664 5.70 -4.59 20.46
N ASN A 665 5.44 -5.64 21.24
CA ASN A 665 5.98 -6.97 20.98
C ASN A 665 5.29 -7.63 19.80
N GLN A 666 6.01 -8.53 19.13
CA GLN A 666 5.42 -9.45 18.17
C GLN A 666 4.48 -10.47 18.85
N ILE A 667 3.37 -10.77 18.18
CA ILE A 667 2.26 -11.59 18.70
C ILE A 667 1.88 -12.74 17.76
N ASP A 668 1.37 -13.81 18.36
CA ASP A 668 0.82 -15.00 17.71
C ASP A 668 -0.71 -14.86 17.57
N LEU A 669 -1.18 -14.29 16.45
CA LEU A 669 -2.60 -14.32 16.11
C LEU A 669 -2.87 -15.31 14.99
N TYR A 670 -3.96 -16.08 15.14
CA TYR A 670 -4.33 -17.11 14.17
C TYR A 670 -5.62 -16.68 13.48
N ASN A 671 -5.57 -16.39 12.18
CA ASN A 671 -6.72 -16.08 11.34
C ASN A 671 -6.77 -17.07 10.17
N GLY A 672 -7.93 -17.57 9.77
CA GLY A 672 -7.99 -18.64 8.77
C GLY A 672 -7.51 -18.22 7.39
N ARG A 673 -8.13 -17.16 6.85
CA ARG A 673 -8.08 -16.78 5.42
C ARG A 673 -8.10 -15.26 5.30
N GLY A 674 -7.31 -14.73 4.37
CA GLY A 674 -7.36 -13.32 3.97
C GLY A 674 -8.56 -13.05 3.05
N LEU A 675 -8.27 -12.93 1.75
CA LEU A 675 -9.23 -12.67 0.68
C LEU A 675 -9.52 -13.94 -0.13
N LEU A 676 -10.79 -14.37 -0.13
CA LEU A 676 -11.33 -15.39 -1.04
C LEU A 676 -12.14 -14.72 -2.16
N ILE A 677 -11.82 -15.00 -3.42
CA ILE A 677 -12.53 -14.50 -4.59
C ILE A 677 -13.07 -15.68 -5.40
N GLU A 678 -14.39 -15.76 -5.52
CA GLU A 678 -15.11 -16.75 -6.36
C GLU A 678 -15.95 -16.07 -7.46
N SER A 679 -15.89 -14.74 -7.51
CA SER A 679 -16.58 -13.86 -8.45
C SER A 679 -16.37 -14.27 -9.92
N GLN A 680 -17.46 -14.21 -10.69
CA GLN A 680 -17.42 -14.30 -12.17
C GLN A 680 -17.06 -12.98 -12.86
N GLY A 681 -16.63 -12.00 -12.08
CA GLY A 681 -16.19 -10.68 -12.49
C GLY A 681 -17.33 -9.70 -12.86
N PRO A 682 -16.96 -8.44 -13.16
CA PRO A 682 -15.60 -7.92 -13.08
C PRO A 682 -15.20 -7.51 -11.64
N VAL A 683 -13.93 -7.70 -11.29
CA VAL A 683 -13.34 -7.20 -10.04
C VAL A 683 -12.05 -6.47 -10.35
N TRP A 684 -11.83 -5.33 -9.69
CA TRP A 684 -10.60 -4.55 -9.78
C TRP A 684 -10.06 -4.27 -8.38
N ILE A 685 -8.77 -4.50 -8.17
CA ILE A 685 -8.12 -4.33 -6.86
C ILE A 685 -6.86 -3.48 -7.02
N TYR A 686 -6.89 -2.25 -6.50
CA TYR A 686 -5.81 -1.27 -6.60
C TYR A 686 -5.09 -1.08 -5.25
N GLY A 687 -3.82 -1.48 -5.17
CA GLY A 687 -3.02 -1.31 -3.96
C GLY A 687 -3.65 -1.99 -2.74
N SER A 688 -3.82 -3.31 -2.81
CA SER A 688 -4.28 -4.10 -1.66
C SER A 688 -3.15 -4.83 -0.97
N SER A 689 -3.30 -5.02 0.33
CA SER A 689 -2.46 -5.92 1.12
C SER A 689 -3.36 -6.86 1.93
N PHE A 690 -3.02 -8.14 1.99
CA PHE A 690 -3.64 -9.12 2.90
C PHE A 690 -2.51 -9.96 3.49
N GLU A 691 -2.42 -10.04 4.81
CA GLU A 691 -1.22 -10.51 5.51
C GLU A 691 -1.54 -11.43 6.69
N HIS A 692 -0.57 -12.29 6.99
CA HIS A 692 -0.48 -13.15 8.18
C HIS A 692 -1.69 -14.05 8.45
N SER A 693 -2.46 -14.40 7.41
CA SER A 693 -3.48 -15.44 7.52
C SER A 693 -2.85 -16.84 7.49
N MET A 694 -3.52 -17.86 8.04
CA MET A 694 -2.94 -19.18 8.27
C MET A 694 -2.85 -20.00 6.98
N LEU A 695 -3.94 -20.09 6.21
CA LEU A 695 -4.00 -20.93 5.00
C LEU A 695 -3.51 -20.17 3.76
N TYR A 696 -4.05 -18.96 3.54
CA TYR A 696 -3.72 -18.11 2.42
C TYR A 696 -4.04 -16.64 2.71
N ASN A 697 -3.30 -15.75 2.05
CA ASN A 697 -3.57 -14.33 2.01
C ASN A 697 -4.54 -13.97 0.86
N TYR A 698 -4.31 -14.52 -0.34
CA TYR A 698 -5.23 -14.42 -1.49
C TYR A 698 -5.51 -15.80 -2.09
N ASN A 699 -6.78 -16.14 -2.28
CA ASN A 699 -7.23 -17.35 -3.00
C ASN A 699 -8.30 -16.96 -4.02
N ILE A 700 -7.99 -17.18 -5.29
CA ILE A 700 -8.85 -16.88 -6.43
C ILE A 700 -9.33 -18.23 -6.96
N ALA A 701 -10.58 -18.59 -6.67
CA ALA A 701 -11.08 -19.95 -6.80
C ALA A 701 -12.41 -20.01 -7.55
N ASN A 702 -12.49 -20.80 -8.62
CA ASN A 702 -13.66 -20.87 -9.51
C ASN A 702 -14.04 -19.50 -10.13
N ALA A 703 -13.09 -18.57 -10.21
CA ALA A 703 -13.32 -17.15 -10.52
C ALA A 703 -12.84 -16.76 -11.92
N LYS A 704 -13.31 -15.60 -12.41
CA LYS A 704 -12.80 -15.03 -13.67
C LYS A 704 -12.97 -13.52 -13.77
N ASP A 705 -12.35 -12.93 -14.80
CA ASP A 705 -12.40 -11.51 -15.13
C ASP A 705 -11.99 -10.65 -13.92
N ILE A 706 -10.77 -10.88 -13.41
CA ILE A 706 -10.20 -10.20 -12.23
C ILE A 706 -8.94 -9.43 -12.63
N TYR A 707 -8.87 -8.15 -12.25
CA TYR A 707 -7.67 -7.31 -12.32
C TYR A 707 -7.18 -6.97 -10.92
N MET A 708 -5.88 -7.04 -10.66
CA MET A 708 -5.29 -6.61 -9.39
C MET A 708 -3.85 -6.08 -9.53
N GLY A 709 -3.52 -4.97 -8.87
CA GLY A 709 -2.17 -4.42 -8.88
C GLY A 709 -1.99 -3.11 -8.08
N VAL A 710 -0.88 -2.89 -7.37
CA VAL A 710 0.00 -3.94 -6.82
C VAL A 710 -0.78 -4.69 -5.74
N ILE A 711 -0.62 -6.01 -5.65
CA ILE A 711 -1.00 -6.75 -4.43
C ILE A 711 0.23 -7.02 -3.58
N GLN A 712 0.10 -7.00 -2.27
CA GLN A 712 1.16 -7.37 -1.34
C GLN A 712 0.65 -8.36 -0.29
N SER A 713 1.53 -9.25 0.20
CA SER A 713 1.20 -10.24 1.23
C SER A 713 2.42 -10.72 2.01
N GLU A 714 2.24 -11.04 3.29
CA GLU A 714 3.25 -11.66 4.16
C GLU A 714 2.77 -12.96 4.80
N THR A 715 3.65 -13.97 4.83
CA THR A 715 3.43 -15.24 5.52
C THR A 715 3.52 -15.06 7.05
N ALA A 716 2.54 -15.57 7.81
CA ALA A 716 2.46 -15.37 9.25
C ALA A 716 3.74 -15.84 10.01
N TYR A 717 4.31 -14.95 10.84
CA TYR A 717 5.71 -15.06 11.31
C TYR A 717 5.98 -16.27 12.20
N MET A 718 4.98 -16.71 12.97
CA MET A 718 5.06 -17.87 13.84
C MET A 718 5.13 -19.20 13.08
N GLN A 719 4.77 -19.22 11.79
CA GLN A 719 4.55 -20.47 11.08
C GLN A 719 5.77 -21.39 11.06
N ASN A 720 5.49 -22.69 11.20
CA ASN A 720 6.34 -23.80 11.68
C ASN A 720 6.28 -24.00 13.22
N ASN A 721 5.71 -23.06 13.98
CA ASN A 721 5.38 -23.24 15.39
C ASN A 721 4.16 -22.38 15.80
N PRO A 722 2.92 -22.82 15.52
CA PRO A 722 2.54 -24.04 14.79
C PRO A 722 2.56 -23.85 13.27
N ASN A 723 2.15 -24.85 12.49
CA ASN A 723 2.04 -24.74 11.02
C ASN A 723 0.66 -24.23 10.55
N ALA A 724 0.51 -23.99 9.25
CA ALA A 724 -0.71 -23.46 8.62
C ALA A 724 -2.01 -24.25 8.94
N LEU A 725 -1.92 -25.56 9.23
CA LEU A 725 -3.07 -26.46 9.43
C LEU A 725 -3.55 -26.56 10.89
N SER A 726 -2.91 -25.87 11.82
CA SER A 726 -3.10 -26.04 13.27
C SER A 726 -4.41 -25.50 13.86
N THR A 727 -5.18 -24.74 13.07
CA THR A 727 -6.40 -24.04 13.51
C THR A 727 -7.61 -24.42 12.68
N TRP A 728 -7.70 -23.94 11.44
CA TRP A 728 -8.81 -24.27 10.54
C TRP A 728 -8.53 -25.59 9.84
N LYS A 729 -9.49 -26.52 9.96
CA LYS A 729 -9.54 -27.70 9.09
C LYS A 729 -9.85 -27.25 7.66
N ILE A 730 -9.16 -27.86 6.71
CA ILE A 730 -9.39 -27.70 5.27
C ILE A 730 -10.87 -27.94 4.98
N ASN A 731 -11.53 -26.94 4.41
CA ASN A 731 -12.94 -26.94 4.09
C ASN A 731 -13.12 -26.67 2.59
N PRO A 732 -13.48 -27.69 1.78
CA PRO A 732 -13.62 -27.53 0.33
C PRO A 732 -14.75 -26.56 -0.07
N LYS A 733 -15.65 -26.18 0.86
CA LYS A 733 -16.65 -25.13 0.62
C LYS A 733 -16.00 -23.75 0.37
N TYR A 734 -14.82 -23.50 0.92
CA TYR A 734 -14.08 -22.24 0.80
C TYR A 734 -12.83 -22.38 -0.09
N SER A 735 -12.83 -23.42 -0.94
CA SER A 735 -11.77 -23.75 -1.88
C SER A 735 -10.38 -23.78 -1.24
N ASP A 736 -10.27 -24.28 0.00
CA ASP A 736 -9.03 -24.25 0.78
C ASP A 736 -7.90 -25.09 0.16
N PRO A 737 -6.63 -24.63 0.24
CA PRO A 737 -5.47 -25.45 -0.10
C PRO A 737 -5.40 -26.68 0.83
N SER A 738 -5.17 -27.86 0.25
CA SER A 738 -5.13 -29.12 0.99
C SER A 738 -3.83 -29.36 1.76
N PHE A 739 -2.72 -28.74 1.32
CA PHE A 739 -1.35 -29.05 1.74
C PHE A 739 -0.98 -30.55 1.66
N SER A 740 -1.72 -31.35 0.88
CA SER A 740 -1.55 -32.81 0.84
C SER A 740 -0.21 -33.28 0.28
N GLU A 741 0.47 -32.40 -0.45
CA GLU A 741 1.77 -32.64 -1.08
C GLU A 741 2.94 -32.09 -0.26
N CYS A 742 2.68 -31.54 0.93
CA CYS A 742 3.70 -31.03 1.82
C CYS A 742 4.33 -32.12 2.70
N TYR A 743 5.65 -32.29 2.58
CA TYR A 743 6.44 -33.23 3.39
C TYR A 743 7.52 -32.55 4.24
N GLN A 744 7.64 -31.21 4.15
CA GLN A 744 8.66 -30.42 4.85
C GLN A 744 8.01 -29.31 5.68
N ALA A 745 8.65 -28.95 6.79
CA ALA A 745 8.23 -27.87 7.69
C ALA A 745 7.94 -26.54 6.96
N THR A 746 8.81 -26.17 6.03
CA THR A 746 8.72 -24.95 5.19
C THR A 746 7.66 -25.03 4.09
N CYS A 747 6.93 -26.14 3.94
CA CYS A 747 5.85 -26.27 2.96
C CYS A 747 4.47 -25.96 3.57
N TYR A 748 4.27 -26.25 4.86
CA TYR A 748 3.03 -25.95 5.59
C TYR A 748 2.96 -24.47 6.02
N LYS A 749 3.05 -23.58 5.02
CA LYS A 749 3.17 -22.13 5.11
C LYS A 749 2.03 -21.45 4.34
N THR A 750 1.70 -20.23 4.72
CA THR A 750 0.68 -19.40 4.05
C THR A 750 0.95 -19.32 2.55
N PHE A 751 -0.04 -19.62 1.70
CA PHE A 751 0.03 -19.22 0.29
C PHE A 751 -0.17 -17.70 0.19
N GLY A 752 0.81 -16.99 -0.36
CA GLY A 752 0.65 -15.57 -0.65
C GLY A 752 -0.45 -15.36 -1.69
N LEU A 753 -0.41 -16.16 -2.76
CA LEU A 753 -1.41 -16.12 -3.82
C LEU A 753 -1.70 -17.54 -4.35
N ARG A 754 -2.98 -17.90 -4.42
CA ARG A 754 -3.42 -19.17 -5.00
C ARG A 754 -4.50 -18.96 -6.06
N PHE A 755 -4.40 -19.72 -7.15
CA PHE A 755 -5.43 -19.84 -8.18
C PHE A 755 -5.95 -21.28 -8.22
N PHE A 756 -7.26 -21.45 -8.27
CA PHE A 756 -7.90 -22.76 -8.38
C PHE A 756 -9.05 -22.67 -9.38
N ASN A 757 -9.07 -23.50 -10.43
CA ASN A 757 -10.16 -23.54 -11.42
C ASN A 757 -10.60 -22.15 -11.93
N SER A 758 -9.65 -21.24 -12.18
CA SER A 758 -9.91 -19.82 -12.47
C SER A 758 -9.32 -19.39 -13.81
N THR A 759 -9.88 -18.33 -14.43
CA THR A 759 -9.45 -17.89 -15.76
C THR A 759 -9.54 -16.39 -16.00
N TYR A 760 -8.76 -15.85 -16.94
CA TYR A 760 -8.66 -14.42 -17.23
C TYR A 760 -8.35 -13.57 -15.99
N ILE A 761 -7.25 -13.92 -15.33
CA ILE A 761 -6.77 -13.19 -14.15
C ILE A 761 -5.50 -12.41 -14.49
N PHE A 762 -5.53 -11.11 -14.19
CA PHE A 762 -4.47 -10.16 -14.52
C PHE A 762 -3.90 -9.56 -13.25
N ASN A 763 -2.65 -9.91 -12.93
CA ASN A 763 -1.91 -9.26 -11.86
C ASN A 763 -0.82 -8.35 -12.42
N TYR A 764 -0.88 -7.05 -12.13
CA TYR A 764 0.14 -6.07 -12.48
C TYR A 764 0.88 -5.61 -11.22
N GLY A 765 1.89 -6.40 -10.86
CA GLY A 765 2.70 -6.25 -9.65
C GLY A 765 2.16 -7.09 -8.49
N ALA A 766 3.02 -7.97 -7.97
CA ALA A 766 2.79 -8.65 -6.70
C ALA A 766 4.06 -8.61 -5.85
N GLY A 767 3.91 -8.36 -4.55
CA GLY A 767 4.96 -8.41 -3.54
C GLY A 767 4.62 -9.44 -2.47
N LEU A 768 5.16 -10.66 -2.59
CA LEU A 768 4.75 -11.79 -1.75
C LEU A 768 5.93 -12.27 -0.89
N TYR A 769 5.92 -11.97 0.40
CA TYR A 769 7.10 -12.11 1.26
C TYR A 769 6.96 -13.20 2.33
N SER A 770 8.05 -13.91 2.60
CA SER A 770 8.16 -14.87 3.69
C SER A 770 9.41 -14.58 4.52
N PHE A 771 9.29 -13.71 5.51
CA PHE A 771 10.45 -13.24 6.26
C PHE A 771 11.00 -14.21 7.30
N PHE A 772 10.16 -15.13 7.80
CA PHE A 772 10.45 -15.88 9.03
C PHE A 772 10.16 -17.38 8.93
N ASN A 773 10.87 -18.13 9.77
CA ASN A 773 10.56 -19.50 10.13
C ASN A 773 10.51 -19.61 11.67
N ASN A 774 9.30 -19.58 12.27
CA ASN A 774 9.12 -19.46 13.72
C ASN A 774 9.92 -18.27 14.31
N TYR A 775 9.67 -17.06 13.79
CA TYR A 775 10.39 -15.81 14.12
C TYR A 775 11.93 -15.80 13.89
N ASP A 776 12.54 -16.86 13.37
CA ASP A 776 13.94 -16.87 12.93
C ASP A 776 14.06 -16.40 11.46
N GLN A 777 15.04 -15.53 11.18
CA GLN A 777 15.30 -14.94 9.86
C GLN A 777 16.52 -15.55 9.14
N GLY A 778 17.19 -16.55 9.70
CA GLY A 778 18.37 -17.18 9.10
C GLY A 778 18.09 -17.79 7.72
N CYS A 779 16.84 -18.18 7.47
CA CYS A 779 16.35 -18.66 6.18
C CYS A 779 16.38 -17.63 5.04
N LEU A 780 16.50 -16.32 5.35
CA LEU A 780 16.66 -15.26 4.35
C LEU A 780 18.00 -15.36 3.61
N ILE A 781 19.06 -15.83 4.28
CA ILE A 781 20.40 -16.01 3.70
C ILE A 781 20.38 -17.07 2.57
N THR A 782 19.48 -18.04 2.69
CA THR A 782 19.33 -19.18 1.76
C THR A 782 18.06 -19.09 0.91
N GLU A 783 17.30 -17.99 1.00
CA GLU A 783 16.06 -17.73 0.26
C GLU A 783 15.05 -18.89 0.34
N ASN A 784 14.88 -19.48 1.53
CA ASN A 784 14.13 -20.72 1.74
C ASN A 784 13.28 -20.75 3.02
N CYS A 785 12.79 -19.60 3.47
CA CYS A 785 11.86 -19.51 4.60
C CYS A 785 10.55 -20.27 4.36
N GLN A 786 10.15 -20.41 3.09
CA GLN A 786 9.08 -21.30 2.65
C GLN A 786 9.40 -22.00 1.32
N THR A 787 8.64 -23.04 1.00
CA THR A 787 8.83 -23.89 -0.19
C THR A 787 8.15 -23.31 -1.42
N LEU A 788 6.94 -22.78 -1.26
CA LEU A 788 6.02 -22.35 -2.32
C LEU A 788 5.43 -20.99 -1.95
N MET A 789 5.19 -20.11 -2.91
CA MET A 789 4.52 -18.80 -2.68
C MET A 789 3.27 -18.62 -3.53
N VAL A 790 3.37 -18.90 -4.84
CA VAL A 790 2.24 -18.90 -5.77
C VAL A 790 1.95 -20.32 -6.23
N SER A 791 0.68 -20.72 -6.20
CA SER A 791 0.21 -22.00 -6.75
C SER A 791 -0.95 -21.77 -7.72
N LEU A 792 -0.89 -22.41 -8.88
CA LEU A 792 -1.95 -22.47 -9.87
C LEU A 792 -2.43 -23.92 -9.97
N GLU A 793 -3.71 -24.14 -9.76
CA GLU A 793 -4.35 -25.44 -9.88
C GLU A 793 -5.50 -25.35 -10.89
N GLN A 794 -5.53 -26.21 -11.91
CA GLN A 794 -6.64 -26.33 -12.88
C GLN A 794 -7.07 -24.98 -13.53
N SER A 795 -6.15 -24.03 -13.68
CA SER A 795 -6.46 -22.63 -14.06
C SER A 795 -5.77 -22.27 -15.39
N GLU A 796 -6.37 -21.43 -16.24
CA GLU A 796 -5.84 -21.05 -17.57
C GLU A 796 -6.02 -19.55 -17.84
N ALA A 797 -5.34 -18.97 -18.83
CA ALA A 797 -5.32 -17.51 -19.05
C ALA A 797 -4.98 -16.69 -17.78
N ILE A 798 -3.91 -17.09 -17.09
CA ILE A 798 -3.35 -16.40 -15.90
C ILE A 798 -2.12 -15.60 -16.32
N TYR A 799 -2.12 -14.29 -16.05
CA TYR A 799 -1.04 -13.37 -16.43
C TYR A 799 -0.54 -12.60 -15.21
N LEU A 800 0.69 -12.87 -14.78
CA LEU A 800 1.35 -12.25 -13.62
C LEU A 800 2.55 -11.41 -14.10
N TYR A 801 2.43 -10.09 -14.01
CA TYR A 801 3.47 -9.13 -14.40
C TYR A 801 4.20 -8.60 -13.17
N ALA A 802 5.53 -8.54 -13.23
CA ALA A 802 6.38 -8.13 -12.10
C ALA A 802 5.99 -8.84 -10.78
N LEU A 803 5.92 -10.17 -10.83
CA LEU A 803 5.76 -11.02 -9.65
C LEU A 803 7.06 -11.01 -8.86
N ASN A 804 7.03 -10.44 -7.66
CA ASN A 804 8.14 -10.42 -6.72
C ASN A 804 7.83 -11.33 -5.54
N THR A 805 8.78 -12.21 -5.20
CA THR A 805 8.71 -13.02 -3.98
C THR A 805 9.93 -12.76 -3.10
N LYS A 806 9.82 -13.03 -1.79
CA LYS A 806 10.99 -13.08 -0.89
C LYS A 806 11.09 -14.42 -0.17
N ALA A 807 12.26 -15.06 -0.29
CA ALA A 807 12.66 -16.27 0.41
C ALA A 807 11.69 -17.47 0.30
N ALA A 808 11.05 -17.60 -0.86
CA ALA A 808 10.32 -18.78 -1.28
C ALA A 808 11.17 -19.58 -2.27
N MET A 809 11.40 -20.87 -2.04
CA MET A 809 12.25 -21.68 -2.92
C MET A 809 11.69 -21.75 -4.36
N ASN A 810 10.37 -21.90 -4.47
CA ASN A 810 9.62 -21.82 -5.72
C ASN A 810 8.69 -20.62 -5.67
N MET A 811 8.83 -19.73 -6.65
CA MET A 811 7.99 -18.55 -6.83
C MET A 811 6.60 -18.96 -7.33
N VAL A 812 6.54 -19.85 -8.32
CA VAL A 812 5.30 -20.35 -8.94
C VAL A 812 5.36 -21.87 -9.16
N GLU A 813 4.26 -22.53 -8.80
CA GLU A 813 3.92 -23.91 -9.09
C GLU A 813 2.64 -23.98 -9.94
N VAL A 814 2.57 -24.95 -10.84
CA VAL A 814 1.37 -25.26 -11.65
C VAL A 814 1.07 -26.75 -11.52
N ASP A 815 -0.13 -27.08 -11.05
CA ASP A 815 -0.65 -28.46 -10.87
C ASP A 815 0.36 -29.41 -10.20
N GLY A 816 0.94 -28.97 -9.08
CA GLY A 816 1.93 -29.73 -8.28
C GLY A 816 3.36 -29.74 -8.87
N VAL A 817 3.61 -28.99 -9.96
CA VAL A 817 4.92 -28.88 -10.60
C VAL A 817 5.52 -27.50 -10.37
N ALA A 818 6.60 -27.43 -9.59
CA ALA A 818 7.37 -26.21 -9.38
C ALA A 818 8.07 -25.75 -10.68
N LEU A 819 7.49 -24.75 -11.37
CA LEU A 819 7.99 -24.26 -12.67
C LEU A 819 8.99 -23.11 -12.54
N VAL A 820 8.83 -22.26 -11.52
CA VAL A 820 9.60 -21.02 -11.37
C VAL A 820 10.39 -21.08 -10.07
N PRO A 821 11.63 -21.59 -10.07
CA PRO A 821 12.52 -21.51 -8.91
C PRO A 821 13.00 -20.06 -8.70
N GLN A 822 13.36 -19.71 -7.47
CA GLN A 822 13.87 -18.36 -7.14
C GLN A 822 15.25 -18.06 -7.74
N SER A 823 16.10 -19.09 -7.89
CA SER A 823 17.54 -18.91 -8.17
C SER A 823 17.93 -18.29 -9.52
N PRO A 824 17.16 -18.39 -10.63
CA PRO A 824 17.44 -17.64 -11.87
C PRO A 824 17.03 -16.17 -11.79
N ASN A 825 16.23 -15.81 -10.77
CA ASN A 825 15.44 -14.59 -10.72
C ASN A 825 15.86 -13.55 -9.65
N PRO A 826 17.11 -13.49 -9.12
CA PRO A 826 17.44 -12.54 -8.06
C PRO A 826 17.30 -11.08 -8.52
N ASN A 827 16.77 -10.26 -7.61
CA ASN A 827 16.48 -8.85 -7.80
C ASN A 827 16.74 -8.05 -6.52
N GLY A 828 18.00 -7.67 -6.31
CA GLY A 828 18.44 -6.93 -5.13
C GLY A 828 18.15 -7.73 -3.86
N PHE A 829 17.03 -7.40 -3.21
CA PHE A 829 16.52 -8.09 -2.03
C PHE A 829 15.53 -9.22 -2.34
N CYS A 830 14.67 -9.08 -3.34
CA CYS A 830 13.64 -10.06 -3.73
C CYS A 830 14.13 -10.99 -4.85
N GLN A 831 13.25 -11.88 -5.31
CA GLN A 831 13.34 -12.52 -6.62
C GLN A 831 12.14 -12.11 -7.47
N THR A 832 12.34 -11.94 -8.77
CA THR A 832 11.37 -11.25 -9.64
C THR A 832 11.22 -11.92 -11.00
N VAL A 833 9.97 -12.11 -11.40
CA VAL A 833 9.58 -12.50 -12.75
C VAL A 833 8.83 -11.34 -13.39
N ALA A 834 9.33 -10.86 -14.53
CA ALA A 834 8.73 -9.75 -15.27
C ALA A 834 7.40 -10.15 -15.92
N VAL A 835 7.30 -11.38 -16.41
CA VAL A 835 6.03 -12.02 -16.75
C VAL A 835 6.07 -13.52 -16.48
N PHE A 836 5.06 -14.02 -15.78
CA PHE A 836 4.63 -15.41 -15.86
C PHE A 836 3.27 -15.44 -16.55
N GLU A 837 3.15 -16.22 -17.62
CA GLU A 837 1.88 -16.48 -18.30
C GLU A 837 1.61 -17.99 -18.34
N TYR A 838 0.38 -18.38 -18.06
CA TYR A 838 -0.18 -19.70 -18.41
C TYR A 838 -1.38 -19.38 -19.31
N PRO A 839 -1.19 -19.28 -20.64
CA PRO A 839 -2.07 -18.54 -21.55
C PRO A 839 -3.49 -19.05 -21.74
#